data_AF-A0A8J4YDL1-F1
#
_entry.id   AF-A0A8J4YDL1-F1
#
_cell.length_a   1.000
_cell.length_b   1.000
_cell.length_c   1.000
_cell.angle_alpha   90.00
_cell.angle_beta   90.00
_cell.angle_gamma   90.00
#
_symmetry.space_group_name_H-M   'P 1'
#
loop_
_entity.id
_entity.type
_entity.pdbx_description
1 polymer ?
#
loop_
_entity_poly.entity_id
_entity_poly.type
_entity_poly.pdbx_seq_one_letter_code
_entity_poly.pdbx_strand_id
1 'polypeptide(L)'
;MAVDFSVPLVTDVKCAKLLVEALRRVGGAPDLKTHVDCISSRRIMKLPGLIDVHVHVREPGATHKEDWASCSAAALAGGVTLICAMPNTQPPTTDLDALTLTKELADRGSRCDFAVFLGASSNNHTTLPELAPRAAALKMYLNETFTTLRLHDTTIWLKHLESWPPHLPVCVHAEGQTTAAALMMAHLAGRPIHVCHVALREEVLLIRSAKEKGMAVTCEVCPHHLFLTSDDLEHLGLKGEVRPRLASPADQQALWDNLDIIDCFATDHAPHTLEEKSGLQPPPGFPGLETMLPLLLTAVTQGKLSMEDLVNKLHHNPRRIFHLPRQPRTYIEVDLDAQWTIPESPPFSKARWTPFAGRKVTGRVQRVVLRGEMAYVDGQVLVPPGFGEDVRETQPLSPAPVQPVAPPTFAAPLQYSMAANITLPLPPHGYGGAKVLLNSEFQTPTEIIIPTSSVTTPQLLSPVRKPAQLLHRTQDLYGELLSDVCLGEGVGERKEGTAPRGRPRDPSPLPTGLPTPPAAHGLQGRHILNVENLNKDQLNHIFDLAQTFRACINKDRPLDHILKGKLMALMFYEVSTRTNCSFQAAAQRLGGRTVTLDINTSSVKKGETLEDSVIMMSGYTDVVVIRHPEPGAVTRAAAVSRRPVINAGDGVGEHPTQALLDVFAIREEIGTVNGLVITMVGDLKHGRTVHSLARLLTLYNVQLRYVSPPGLGMPDYIMQYATAHGIHQEEFSSLEAALPDTDVLYMTRIQKERFSTQEDYEQVSHAHPLGLFKM
;
A
#
# COMPACT_ATOMS: atom_id res chain seq x y z
N MET A 1 8.04 -20.89 -13.38
CA MET A 1 6.58 -21.17 -13.37
C MET A 1 6.03 -21.85 -12.10
N ALA A 2 6.86 -22.28 -11.15
CA ALA A 2 6.40 -22.68 -9.81
C ALA A 2 6.21 -21.50 -8.84
N VAL A 3 6.42 -20.26 -9.32
CA VAL A 3 6.57 -19.04 -8.50
C VAL A 3 5.25 -18.30 -8.25
N ASP A 4 4.23 -18.45 -9.11
CA ASP A 4 3.04 -17.56 -9.09
C ASP A 4 1.84 -18.03 -8.24
N PHE A 5 1.87 -19.21 -7.61
CA PHE A 5 0.73 -19.68 -6.78
C PHE A 5 1.07 -19.74 -5.29
N SER A 6 1.76 -18.71 -4.78
CA SER A 6 2.08 -18.65 -3.35
C SER A 6 2.95 -19.83 -2.87
N VAL A 7 3.78 -20.40 -3.76
CA VAL A 7 4.95 -21.15 -3.31
C VAL A 7 5.97 -20.08 -2.95
N PRO A 8 6.26 -19.85 -1.66
CA PRO A 8 7.15 -18.77 -1.27
C PRO A 8 8.49 -18.94 -1.97
N LEU A 9 9.04 -17.83 -2.46
CA LEU A 9 10.42 -17.70 -2.92
C LEU A 9 11.47 -18.02 -1.84
N VAL A 10 11.03 -18.36 -0.63
CA VAL A 10 11.77 -19.25 0.26
C VAL A 10 11.76 -20.67 -0.33
N THR A 11 12.49 -20.88 -1.42
CA THR A 11 12.70 -22.20 -2.04
C THR A 11 13.42 -23.18 -1.11
N ASP A 12 13.86 -22.73 0.07
CA ASP A 12 14.15 -23.59 1.21
C ASP A 12 13.38 -23.23 2.49
N VAL A 13 12.05 -23.43 2.49
CA VAL A 13 11.20 -23.35 3.71
C VAL A 13 11.73 -24.17 4.90
N LYS A 14 12.66 -25.12 4.69
CA LYS A 14 13.38 -25.77 5.79
C LYS A 14 14.19 -24.76 6.63
N CYS A 15 14.71 -23.70 6.03
CA CYS A 15 15.61 -22.75 6.67
C CYS A 15 14.93 -21.46 7.14
N ALA A 16 13.69 -21.14 6.75
CA ALA A 16 13.01 -19.92 7.24
C ALA A 16 12.77 -19.96 8.76
N LYS A 17 12.33 -21.10 9.30
CA LYS A 17 12.21 -21.30 10.74
C LYS A 17 13.57 -21.17 11.44
N LEU A 18 14.63 -21.64 10.76
CA LEU A 18 16.00 -21.56 11.25
C LEU A 18 16.53 -20.13 11.24
N LEU A 19 16.23 -19.33 10.21
CA LEU A 19 16.55 -17.92 10.12
C LEU A 19 15.84 -17.12 11.21
N VAL A 20 14.53 -17.33 11.39
CA VAL A 20 13.74 -16.66 12.45
C VAL A 20 14.25 -17.01 13.85
N GLU A 21 14.57 -18.28 14.10
CA GLU A 21 15.14 -18.70 15.39
C GLU A 21 16.57 -18.17 15.58
N ALA A 22 17.37 -18.09 14.53
CA ALA A 22 18.70 -17.48 14.57
C ALA A 22 18.61 -15.99 14.95
N LEU A 23 17.77 -15.22 14.24
CA LEU A 23 17.52 -13.81 14.54
C LEU A 23 17.04 -13.59 15.98
N ARG A 24 16.24 -14.51 16.53
CA ARG A 24 15.74 -14.43 17.92
C ARG A 24 16.86 -14.58 18.97
N ARG A 25 17.93 -15.32 18.67
CA ARG A 25 19.04 -15.59 19.60
C ARG A 25 20.23 -14.64 19.44
N VAL A 26 20.37 -13.98 18.29
CA VAL A 26 21.36 -12.90 18.07
C VAL A 26 21.20 -11.79 19.12
N GLY A 27 19.97 -11.56 19.61
CA GLY A 27 19.68 -10.59 20.67
C GLY A 27 19.74 -9.15 20.16
N GLY A 28 18.59 -8.48 20.12
CA GLY A 28 18.46 -7.16 19.47
C GLY A 28 18.07 -7.27 17.99
N ALA A 29 17.94 -6.12 17.33
CA ALA A 29 17.77 -6.06 15.87
C ALA A 29 19.16 -5.97 15.24
N PRO A 30 19.59 -6.97 14.44
CA PRO A 30 20.89 -6.87 13.76
C PRO A 30 20.87 -5.69 12.78
N ASP A 31 22.02 -5.03 12.62
CA ASP A 31 22.17 -4.00 11.61
C ASP A 31 22.05 -4.64 10.22
N LEU A 32 21.03 -4.20 9.47
CA LEU A 32 20.73 -4.67 8.12
C LEU A 32 20.74 -3.47 7.18
N LYS A 33 20.99 -3.72 5.88
CA LYS A 33 20.71 -2.73 4.84
C LYS A 33 19.21 -2.41 4.85
N THR A 34 18.85 -1.25 5.39
CA THR A 34 17.46 -0.80 5.61
C THR A 34 16.70 -0.42 4.34
N HIS A 35 17.35 -0.51 3.17
CA HIS A 35 16.80 -0.12 1.88
C HIS A 35 16.28 -1.30 1.03
N VAL A 36 16.34 -2.54 1.52
CA VAL A 36 15.95 -3.75 0.76
C VAL A 36 14.60 -4.31 1.24
N ASP A 37 13.68 -4.47 0.28
CA ASP A 37 12.28 -4.90 0.41
C ASP A 37 12.22 -6.38 0.86
N CYS A 38 11.39 -6.70 1.87
CA CYS A 38 11.15 -8.08 2.29
C CYS A 38 9.78 -8.54 1.77
N ILE A 39 9.72 -9.63 1.00
CA ILE A 39 8.44 -10.19 0.57
C ILE A 39 7.90 -11.15 1.64
N SER A 40 6.81 -10.73 2.29
CA SER A 40 5.93 -11.59 3.08
C SER A 40 4.89 -12.25 2.18
N SER A 41 4.29 -13.38 2.58
CA SER A 41 3.17 -14.04 1.86
C SER A 41 1.86 -13.23 1.88
N ARG A 42 1.93 -11.93 2.14
CA ARG A 42 0.80 -11.02 2.34
C ARG A 42 0.48 -10.32 1.03
N ARG A 43 -0.80 -10.04 0.80
CA ARG A 43 -1.26 -9.24 -0.34
C ARG A 43 -0.90 -7.78 -0.14
N ILE A 44 0.29 -7.40 -0.60
CA ILE A 44 0.69 -6.01 -0.72
C ILE A 44 0.06 -5.42 -1.98
N MET A 45 -0.70 -4.33 -1.82
CA MET A 45 -1.29 -3.58 -2.93
C MET A 45 -0.66 -2.20 -3.02
N LYS A 46 -0.26 -1.82 -4.23
CA LYS A 46 0.26 -0.49 -4.54
C LYS A 46 -0.88 0.43 -4.95
N LEU A 47 -1.05 1.54 -4.23
CA LEU A 47 -2.06 2.57 -4.48
C LEU A 47 -1.36 3.91 -4.82
N PRO A 48 -2.04 4.86 -5.51
CA PRO A 48 -1.51 6.21 -5.66
C PRO A 48 -1.39 6.90 -4.29
N GLY A 49 -0.57 7.95 -4.21
CA GLY A 49 -0.53 8.81 -3.03
C GLY A 49 -1.91 9.41 -2.73
N LEU A 50 -2.44 9.15 -1.55
CA LEU A 50 -3.79 9.60 -1.17
C LEU A 50 -3.80 11.06 -0.73
N ILE A 51 -4.97 11.67 -0.77
CA ILE A 51 -5.16 13.10 -0.57
C ILE A 51 -6.27 13.30 0.45
N ASP A 52 -5.97 14.07 1.48
CA ASP A 52 -6.95 14.52 2.45
C ASP A 52 -7.20 16.02 2.30
N VAL A 53 -8.42 16.38 1.92
CA VAL A 53 -8.78 17.77 1.61
C VAL A 53 -9.29 18.53 2.83
N HIS A 54 -9.35 17.92 4.02
CA HIS A 54 -9.89 18.55 5.23
C HIS A 54 -9.06 18.19 6.48
N VAL A 55 -8.04 19.00 6.76
CA VAL A 55 -7.13 18.77 7.89
C VAL A 55 -6.93 20.06 8.70
N HIS A 56 -7.04 19.98 10.04
CA HIS A 56 -6.72 21.07 10.95
C HIS A 56 -5.33 20.89 11.55
N VAL A 57 -4.33 21.57 11.00
CA VAL A 57 -2.92 21.45 11.42
C VAL A 57 -2.61 22.16 12.74
N ARG A 58 -3.46 23.12 13.15
CA ARG A 58 -3.36 23.91 14.41
C ARG A 58 -2.17 24.87 14.51
N GLU A 59 -1.30 24.92 13.51
CA GLU A 59 -0.19 25.86 13.42
C GLU A 59 -0.44 26.90 12.31
N PRO A 60 -0.36 28.21 12.60
CA PRO A 60 0.11 28.85 13.85
C PRO A 60 -0.88 28.77 15.03
N GLY A 61 -0.31 28.86 16.24
CA GLY A 61 -1.01 29.26 17.47
C GLY A 61 -1.34 28.16 18.48
N ALA A 62 -1.69 26.94 18.05
CA ALA A 62 -2.08 25.85 18.95
C ALA A 62 -1.22 24.59 18.75
N THR A 63 0.10 24.77 18.68
CA THR A 63 1.09 23.71 18.36
C THR A 63 1.18 22.59 19.39
N HIS A 64 0.61 22.78 20.59
CA HIS A 64 0.46 21.73 21.59
C HIS A 64 -0.59 20.69 21.20
N LYS A 65 -1.58 21.05 20.39
CA LYS A 65 -2.60 20.14 19.85
C LYS A 65 -2.08 19.35 18.66
N GLU A 66 -1.40 20.05 17.75
CA GLU A 66 -0.76 19.52 16.55
C GLU A 66 0.10 20.61 15.90
N ASP A 67 1.15 20.26 15.16
CA ASP A 67 1.91 21.20 14.31
C ASP A 67 2.11 20.63 12.90
N TRP A 68 2.71 21.39 11.98
CA TRP A 68 2.92 20.90 10.60
C TRP A 68 3.73 19.61 10.55
N ALA A 69 4.71 19.44 11.43
CA ALA A 69 5.61 18.29 11.42
C ALA A 69 4.95 17.02 11.96
N SER A 70 4.13 17.11 13.01
CA SER A 70 3.40 15.97 13.57
C SER A 70 2.16 15.64 12.74
N CYS A 71 1.44 16.64 12.23
CA CYS A 71 0.27 16.45 11.37
C CYS A 71 0.64 15.71 10.07
N SER A 72 1.68 16.17 9.38
CA SER A 72 2.14 15.52 8.14
C SER A 72 2.80 14.16 8.37
N ALA A 73 3.41 13.92 9.55
CA ALA A 73 3.84 12.58 9.95
C ALA A 73 2.65 11.62 10.11
N ALA A 74 1.57 12.08 10.77
CA ALA A 74 0.33 11.33 10.90
C ALA A 74 -0.33 11.08 9.52
N ALA A 75 -0.27 12.05 8.61
CA ALA A 75 -0.74 11.91 7.23
C ALA A 75 0.02 10.79 6.50
N LEU A 76 1.36 10.82 6.50
CA LEU A 76 2.19 9.79 5.87
C LEU A 76 1.92 8.40 6.45
N ALA A 77 1.82 8.27 7.77
CA ALA A 77 1.49 7.01 8.42
C ALA A 77 0.08 6.50 8.06
N GLY A 78 -0.85 7.40 7.77
CA GLY A 78 -2.19 7.12 7.23
C GLY A 78 -2.23 6.84 5.73
N GLY A 79 -1.10 6.92 5.01
CA GLY A 79 -1.01 6.75 3.56
C GLY A 79 -1.40 8.00 2.76
N VAL A 80 -1.54 9.15 3.41
CA VAL A 80 -1.84 10.44 2.80
C VAL A 80 -0.54 11.16 2.46
N THR A 81 -0.40 11.59 1.19
CA THR A 81 0.78 12.25 0.65
C THR A 81 0.56 13.72 0.32
N LEU A 82 -0.70 14.19 0.34
CA LEU A 82 -1.06 15.59 0.16
C LEU A 82 -2.21 15.95 1.11
N ILE A 83 -2.03 17.01 1.91
CA ILE A 83 -3.08 17.54 2.79
C ILE A 83 -3.54 18.94 2.38
N CYS A 84 -4.83 19.27 2.55
CA CYS A 84 -5.32 20.64 2.47
C CYS A 84 -5.68 21.16 3.88
N ALA A 85 -4.92 22.16 4.34
CA ALA A 85 -5.00 22.66 5.71
C ALA A 85 -6.07 23.75 5.87
N MET A 86 -6.97 23.56 6.83
CA MET A 86 -8.07 24.46 7.15
C MET A 86 -7.61 25.76 7.85
N PRO A 87 -8.30 26.90 7.64
CA PRO A 87 -7.79 28.23 7.95
C PRO A 87 -8.09 28.72 9.38
N ASN A 88 -8.73 27.92 10.23
CA ASN A 88 -9.11 28.30 11.59
C ASN A 88 -7.97 28.11 12.60
N THR A 89 -6.78 28.61 12.24
CA THR A 89 -5.58 28.71 13.08
C THR A 89 -5.62 29.97 13.94
N GLN A 90 -4.55 30.26 14.68
CA GLN A 90 -4.40 31.50 15.46
C GLN A 90 -3.03 32.16 15.13
N PRO A 91 -3.00 33.26 14.36
CA PRO A 91 -4.14 33.93 13.72
C PRO A 91 -4.81 33.04 12.66
N PRO A 92 -6.11 33.25 12.38
CA PRO A 92 -6.78 32.53 11.30
C PRO A 92 -6.26 33.01 9.94
N THR A 93 -6.22 32.11 8.96
CA THR A 93 -5.69 32.39 7.61
C THR A 93 -6.72 33.17 6.77
N THR A 94 -6.92 34.45 7.08
CA THR A 94 -7.98 35.31 6.49
C THR A 94 -7.47 36.49 5.67
N ASP A 95 -6.15 36.67 5.57
CA ASP A 95 -5.49 37.76 4.86
C ASP A 95 -4.10 37.33 4.35
N LEU A 96 -3.38 38.25 3.70
CA LEU A 96 -2.08 37.98 3.09
C LEU A 96 -1.01 37.64 4.13
N ASP A 97 -0.99 38.33 5.27
CA ASP A 97 0.03 38.16 6.29
C ASP A 97 -0.14 36.79 6.97
N ALA A 98 -1.38 36.42 7.33
CA ALA A 98 -1.67 35.12 7.90
C ALA A 98 -1.44 33.97 6.90
N LEU A 99 -1.77 34.17 5.61
CA LEU A 99 -1.46 33.18 4.56
C LEU A 99 0.04 32.97 4.41
N THR A 100 0.81 34.06 4.35
CA THR A 100 2.27 34.00 4.22
C THR A 100 2.90 33.32 5.43
N LEU A 101 2.51 33.71 6.64
CA LEU A 101 2.96 33.06 7.87
C LEU A 101 2.65 31.56 7.88
N THR A 102 1.42 31.18 7.52
CA THR A 102 0.99 29.77 7.52
C THR A 102 1.82 28.95 6.54
N LYS A 103 2.07 29.46 5.33
CA LYS A 103 2.90 28.80 4.32
C LYS A 103 4.36 28.69 4.73
N GLU A 104 4.95 29.74 5.29
CA GLU A 104 6.34 29.69 5.77
C GLU A 104 6.54 28.66 6.89
N LEU A 105 5.55 28.50 7.77
CA LEU A 105 5.57 27.44 8.81
C LEU A 105 5.40 26.06 8.18
N ALA A 106 4.51 25.93 7.19
CA ALA A 106 4.30 24.69 6.45
C ALA A 106 5.56 24.26 5.67
N ASP A 107 6.24 25.18 4.99
CA ASP A 107 7.50 24.92 4.26
C ASP A 107 8.62 24.44 5.17
N ARG A 108 8.63 24.85 6.44
CA ARG A 108 9.63 24.41 7.44
C ARG A 108 9.22 23.13 8.17
N GLY A 109 7.92 22.88 8.28
CA GLY A 109 7.37 21.83 9.15
C GLY A 109 6.86 20.61 8.40
N SER A 110 6.26 20.78 7.23
CA SER A 110 5.52 19.71 6.56
C SER A 110 6.45 18.64 6.00
N ARG A 111 6.05 17.38 6.17
CA ARG A 111 6.73 16.18 5.66
C ARG A 111 6.07 15.62 4.40
N CYS A 112 4.81 15.98 4.15
CA CYS A 112 4.08 15.67 2.92
C CYS A 112 3.72 16.96 2.18
N ASP A 113 3.42 16.87 0.89
CA ASP A 113 3.02 18.05 0.14
C ASP A 113 1.69 18.61 0.68
N PHE A 114 1.42 19.89 0.45
CA PHE A 114 0.25 20.53 1.07
C PHE A 114 -0.32 21.67 0.22
N ALA A 115 -1.54 22.09 0.57
CA ALA A 115 -2.15 23.34 0.15
C ALA A 115 -2.88 23.98 1.34
N VAL A 116 -2.99 25.31 1.36
CA VAL A 116 -3.60 26.06 2.49
C VAL A 116 -4.92 26.71 2.06
N PHE A 117 -5.99 26.55 2.84
CA PHE A 117 -7.25 27.26 2.62
C PHE A 117 -7.17 28.73 3.04
N LEU A 118 -8.03 29.56 2.44
CA LEU A 118 -8.36 30.88 2.98
C LEU A 118 -9.70 30.84 3.70
N GLY A 119 -9.80 31.53 4.84
CA GLY A 119 -11.01 31.63 5.64
C GLY A 119 -11.85 32.85 5.25
N ALA A 120 -13.13 32.64 4.97
CA ALA A 120 -14.07 33.74 4.82
C ALA A 120 -14.38 34.39 6.18
N SER A 121 -14.27 35.71 6.25
CA SER A 121 -14.65 36.54 7.41
C SER A 121 -15.78 37.51 7.03
N SER A 122 -16.27 38.29 7.99
CA SER A 122 -17.32 39.29 7.75
C SER A 122 -16.90 40.43 6.80
N ASN A 123 -15.60 40.66 6.61
CA ASN A 123 -15.09 41.87 5.95
C ASN A 123 -14.04 41.64 4.84
N ASN A 124 -13.63 40.40 4.55
CA ASN A 124 -12.54 40.12 3.60
C ASN A 124 -12.99 39.68 2.19
N HIS A 125 -14.29 39.73 1.86
CA HIS A 125 -14.81 39.34 0.54
C HIS A 125 -14.21 40.15 -0.63
N THR A 126 -13.76 41.39 -0.39
CA THR A 126 -13.12 42.21 -1.42
C THR A 126 -11.62 41.95 -1.57
N THR A 127 -10.93 41.47 -0.54
CA THR A 127 -9.47 41.32 -0.53
C THR A 127 -9.00 39.90 -0.82
N LEU A 128 -9.78 38.89 -0.43
CA LEU A 128 -9.43 37.48 -0.68
C LEU A 128 -9.29 37.07 -2.15
N PRO A 129 -10.05 37.64 -3.13
CA PRO A 129 -9.93 37.24 -4.53
C PRO A 129 -8.51 37.39 -5.11
N GLU A 130 -7.74 38.37 -4.65
CA GLU A 130 -6.35 38.58 -5.07
C GLU A 130 -5.41 37.46 -4.59
N LEU A 131 -5.74 36.82 -3.47
CA LEU A 131 -4.94 35.75 -2.87
C LEU A 131 -5.35 34.36 -3.37
N ALA A 132 -6.50 34.27 -4.05
CA ALA A 132 -7.14 33.01 -4.39
C ALA A 132 -6.26 32.00 -5.18
N PRO A 133 -5.41 32.41 -6.15
CA PRO A 133 -4.53 31.48 -6.85
C PRO A 133 -3.51 30.77 -5.95
N ARG A 134 -3.20 31.36 -4.79
CA ARG A 134 -2.23 30.82 -3.81
C ARG A 134 -2.87 29.86 -2.80
N ALA A 135 -4.20 29.71 -2.81
CA ALA A 135 -4.93 28.92 -1.82
C ALA A 135 -5.50 27.62 -2.41
N ALA A 136 -5.73 26.62 -1.56
CA ALA A 136 -6.43 25.39 -1.92
C ALA A 136 -7.86 25.72 -2.40
N ALA A 137 -8.59 26.48 -1.59
CA ALA A 137 -9.96 26.92 -1.79
C ALA A 137 -10.35 27.96 -0.72
N LEU A 138 -11.54 28.55 -0.85
CA LEU A 138 -12.17 29.36 0.19
C LEU A 138 -12.99 28.46 1.13
N LYS A 139 -12.80 28.58 2.45
CA LYS A 139 -13.61 27.89 3.47
C LYS A 139 -14.55 28.88 4.16
N MET A 140 -15.85 28.58 4.15
CA MET A 140 -16.87 29.33 4.88
C MET A 140 -17.44 28.49 6.02
N TYR A 141 -17.48 29.07 7.23
CA TYR A 141 -18.06 28.45 8.42
C TYR A 141 -19.46 29.01 8.67
N LEU A 142 -20.50 28.21 8.39
CA LEU A 142 -21.89 28.68 8.39
C LEU A 142 -22.67 28.29 9.65
N ASN A 143 -22.16 27.32 10.42
CA ASN A 143 -22.72 26.85 11.69
C ASN A 143 -21.82 27.19 12.89
N GLU A 144 -22.33 26.91 14.09
CA GLU A 144 -21.55 27.01 15.32
C GLU A 144 -20.50 25.92 15.40
N THR A 145 -19.23 26.34 15.45
CA THR A 145 -18.10 25.45 15.67
C THR A 145 -17.00 26.18 16.43
N PHE A 146 -15.91 25.49 16.75
CA PHE A 146 -14.75 26.01 17.47
C PHE A 146 -13.89 26.88 16.54
N THR A 147 -14.44 28.01 16.10
CA THR A 147 -13.81 28.97 15.19
C THR A 147 -14.27 30.39 15.49
N THR A 148 -13.44 31.38 15.21
CA THR A 148 -13.79 32.81 15.22
C THR A 148 -14.38 33.28 13.89
N LEU A 149 -14.48 32.39 12.89
CA LEU A 149 -14.83 32.71 11.50
C LEU A 149 -16.30 32.49 11.13
N ARG A 150 -17.20 32.33 12.10
CA ARG A 150 -18.62 32.07 11.81
C ARG A 150 -19.23 33.25 11.05
N LEU A 151 -19.87 32.97 9.93
CA LEU A 151 -20.60 33.96 9.13
C LEU A 151 -22.09 33.90 9.48
N HIS A 152 -22.60 34.91 10.19
CA HIS A 152 -23.99 34.96 10.63
C HIS A 152 -24.98 35.50 9.58
N ASP A 153 -24.49 36.24 8.59
CA ASP A 153 -25.30 36.98 7.63
C ASP A 153 -25.19 36.36 6.23
N THR A 154 -26.31 35.89 5.68
CA THR A 154 -26.37 35.30 4.35
C THR A 154 -26.01 36.30 3.25
N THR A 155 -26.17 37.60 3.46
CA THR A 155 -25.72 38.63 2.51
C THR A 155 -24.20 38.64 2.38
N ILE A 156 -23.47 38.32 3.45
CA ILE A 156 -22.02 38.16 3.43
C ILE A 156 -21.64 36.87 2.71
N TRP A 157 -22.44 35.81 2.85
CA TRP A 157 -22.21 34.56 2.10
C TRP A 157 -22.29 34.83 0.60
N LEU A 158 -23.31 35.55 0.15
CA LEU A 158 -23.48 35.90 -1.26
C LEU A 158 -22.30 36.72 -1.78
N LYS A 159 -21.86 37.75 -1.02
CA LYS A 159 -20.70 38.56 -1.38
C LYS A 159 -19.45 37.72 -1.58
N HIS A 160 -19.18 36.74 -0.72
CA HIS A 160 -18.06 35.81 -0.88
C HIS A 160 -18.20 34.93 -2.11
N LEU A 161 -19.39 34.36 -2.32
CA LEU A 161 -19.67 33.50 -3.47
C LEU A 161 -19.52 34.26 -4.80
N GLU A 162 -19.94 35.52 -4.87
CA GLU A 162 -19.87 36.39 -6.04
C GLU A 162 -18.45 36.94 -6.31
N SER A 163 -17.69 37.27 -5.25
CA SER A 163 -16.36 37.88 -5.37
C SER A 163 -15.23 36.87 -5.58
N TRP A 164 -15.33 35.67 -5.00
CA TRP A 164 -14.31 34.64 -5.13
C TRP A 164 -14.24 34.10 -6.57
N PRO A 165 -13.06 33.90 -7.18
CA PRO A 165 -12.96 33.49 -8.58
C PRO A 165 -13.81 32.23 -8.89
N PRO A 166 -14.64 32.25 -9.95
CA PRO A 166 -15.68 31.23 -10.17
C PRO A 166 -15.13 29.83 -10.48
N HIS A 167 -13.90 29.75 -11.00
CA HIS A 167 -13.22 28.50 -11.32
C HIS A 167 -12.51 27.85 -10.12
N LEU A 168 -12.37 28.56 -9.01
CA LEU A 168 -11.74 28.06 -7.79
C LEU A 168 -12.77 27.49 -6.81
N PRO A 169 -12.41 26.50 -5.98
CA PRO A 169 -13.38 25.84 -5.12
C PRO A 169 -13.80 26.72 -3.94
N VAL A 170 -15.04 26.55 -3.49
CA VAL A 170 -15.59 27.08 -2.24
C VAL A 170 -16.13 25.91 -1.44
N CYS A 171 -15.65 25.77 -0.21
CA CYS A 171 -16.03 24.72 0.73
C CYS A 171 -16.82 25.32 1.88
N VAL A 172 -17.90 24.66 2.28
CA VAL A 172 -18.76 25.13 3.38
C VAL A 172 -18.88 24.10 4.48
N HIS A 173 -18.68 24.54 5.72
CA HIS A 173 -19.18 23.81 6.89
C HIS A 173 -20.65 24.21 7.05
N ALA A 174 -21.55 23.33 6.63
CA ALA A 174 -22.99 23.54 6.61
C ALA A 174 -23.70 22.28 7.16
N GLU A 175 -24.50 22.45 8.21
CA GLU A 175 -25.24 21.37 8.88
C GLU A 175 -26.76 21.55 8.70
N GLY A 176 -27.45 20.44 8.41
CA GLY A 176 -28.90 20.35 8.25
C GLY A 176 -29.49 21.37 7.28
N GLN A 177 -30.40 22.22 7.76
CA GLN A 177 -31.03 23.28 6.95
C GLN A 177 -30.02 24.28 6.35
N THR A 178 -28.85 24.41 6.96
CA THR A 178 -27.78 25.29 6.47
C THR A 178 -27.21 24.78 5.15
N THR A 179 -27.23 23.46 4.92
CA THR A 179 -26.86 22.85 3.64
C THR A 179 -27.80 23.32 2.54
N ALA A 180 -29.11 23.35 2.80
CA ALA A 180 -30.09 23.88 1.84
C ALA A 180 -29.87 25.36 1.54
N ALA A 181 -29.62 26.17 2.57
CA ALA A 181 -29.31 27.59 2.39
C ALA A 181 -28.03 27.77 1.55
N ALA A 182 -26.94 27.06 1.87
CA ALA A 182 -25.68 27.15 1.12
C ALA A 182 -25.84 26.75 -0.36
N LEU A 183 -26.59 25.68 -0.64
CA LEU A 183 -26.90 25.25 -2.01
C LEU A 183 -27.70 26.30 -2.78
N MET A 184 -28.70 26.90 -2.14
CA MET A 184 -29.49 27.98 -2.74
C MET A 184 -28.63 29.21 -3.05
N MET A 185 -27.77 29.62 -2.11
CA MET A 185 -26.89 30.78 -2.30
C MET A 185 -25.86 30.52 -3.42
N ALA A 186 -25.29 29.33 -3.49
CA ALA A 186 -24.39 28.95 -4.59
C ALA A 186 -25.10 28.93 -5.95
N HIS A 187 -26.35 28.45 -5.98
CA HIS A 187 -27.18 28.47 -7.19
C HIS A 187 -27.48 29.90 -7.65
N LEU A 188 -27.86 30.79 -6.74
CA LEU A 188 -28.08 32.21 -7.02
C LEU A 188 -26.81 32.90 -7.55
N ALA A 189 -25.65 32.56 -6.99
CA ALA A 189 -24.35 33.07 -7.45
C ALA A 189 -23.84 32.38 -8.74
N GLY A 190 -24.57 31.37 -9.25
CA GLY A 190 -24.22 30.68 -10.50
C GLY A 190 -22.90 29.92 -10.45
N ARG A 191 -22.51 29.34 -9.30
CA ARG A 191 -21.20 28.70 -9.12
C ARG A 191 -21.23 27.31 -8.46
N PRO A 192 -20.17 26.50 -8.63
CA PRO A 192 -20.02 25.26 -7.88
C PRO A 192 -19.76 25.48 -6.39
N ILE A 193 -20.19 24.52 -5.57
CA ILE A 193 -19.96 24.48 -4.11
C ILE A 193 -19.60 23.06 -3.64
N HIS A 194 -18.75 23.00 -2.61
CA HIS A 194 -18.38 21.74 -1.94
C HIS A 194 -18.89 21.75 -0.49
N VAL A 195 -19.74 20.78 -0.12
CA VAL A 195 -20.27 20.64 1.23
C VAL A 195 -19.35 19.72 2.05
N CYS A 196 -18.75 20.27 3.10
CA CYS A 196 -17.85 19.52 3.98
C CYS A 196 -18.62 18.52 4.86
N HIS A 197 -17.93 17.44 5.24
CA HIS A 197 -18.27 16.47 6.29
C HIS A 197 -19.78 16.19 6.45
N VAL A 198 -20.45 15.77 5.38
CA VAL A 198 -21.88 15.41 5.40
C VAL A 198 -22.10 14.26 6.38
N ALA A 199 -23.08 14.41 7.28
CA ALA A 199 -23.27 13.52 8.42
C ALA A 199 -24.71 12.99 8.57
N LEU A 200 -25.70 13.71 8.02
CA LEU A 200 -27.11 13.39 8.21
C LEU A 200 -27.75 12.81 6.95
N ARG A 201 -28.78 11.99 7.14
CA ARG A 201 -29.62 11.48 6.05
C ARG A 201 -30.24 12.63 5.24
N GLU A 202 -30.71 13.67 5.91
CA GLU A 202 -31.34 14.81 5.23
C GLU A 202 -30.38 15.55 4.29
N GLU A 203 -29.10 15.66 4.68
CA GLU A 203 -28.08 16.37 3.92
C GLU A 203 -27.70 15.59 2.66
N VAL A 204 -27.42 14.29 2.78
CA VAL A 204 -27.02 13.47 1.62
C VAL A 204 -28.15 13.33 0.60
N LEU A 205 -29.41 13.21 1.06
CA LEU A 205 -30.57 13.16 0.17
C LEU A 205 -30.85 14.51 -0.51
N LEU A 206 -30.62 15.61 0.20
CA LEU A 206 -30.71 16.95 -0.39
C LEU A 206 -29.63 17.15 -1.47
N ILE A 207 -28.39 16.75 -1.21
CA ILE A 207 -27.29 16.81 -2.17
C ILE A 207 -27.57 15.92 -3.37
N ARG A 208 -28.10 14.71 -3.17
CA ARG A 208 -28.59 13.83 -4.25
C ARG A 208 -29.59 14.57 -5.13
N SER A 209 -30.63 15.15 -4.54
CA SER A 209 -31.66 15.87 -5.30
C SER A 209 -31.10 17.09 -6.04
N ALA A 210 -30.14 17.80 -5.45
CA ALA A 210 -29.45 18.91 -6.10
C ALA A 210 -28.63 18.44 -7.31
N LYS A 211 -27.87 17.34 -7.19
CA LYS A 211 -27.11 16.73 -8.31
C LYS A 211 -28.03 16.26 -9.43
N GLU A 212 -29.13 15.58 -9.10
CA GLU A 212 -30.13 15.11 -10.06
C GLU A 212 -30.78 16.26 -10.85
N LYS A 213 -30.89 17.44 -10.23
CA LYS A 213 -31.36 18.68 -10.88
C LYS A 213 -30.27 19.45 -11.62
N GLY A 214 -29.06 18.91 -11.71
CA GLY A 214 -27.94 19.51 -12.44
C GLY A 214 -27.23 20.64 -11.69
N MET A 215 -27.45 20.79 -10.37
CA MET A 215 -26.67 21.75 -9.58
C MET A 215 -25.22 21.28 -9.46
N ALA A 216 -24.28 22.20 -9.63
CA ALA A 216 -22.85 21.94 -9.46
C ALA A 216 -22.48 21.84 -7.97
N VAL A 217 -22.87 20.75 -7.31
CA VAL A 217 -22.52 20.46 -5.92
C VAL A 217 -21.63 19.23 -5.85
N THR A 218 -20.64 19.28 -4.96
CA THR A 218 -19.91 18.10 -4.50
C THR A 218 -19.92 18.03 -2.98
N CYS A 219 -19.60 16.88 -2.41
CA CYS A 219 -19.48 16.73 -0.96
C CYS A 219 -18.42 15.71 -0.53
N GLU A 220 -18.06 15.79 0.73
CA GLU A 220 -17.20 14.82 1.41
C GLU A 220 -17.89 14.24 2.65
N VAL A 221 -17.46 13.06 3.07
CA VAL A 221 -17.89 12.42 4.32
C VAL A 221 -16.69 12.00 5.14
N CYS A 222 -16.76 12.16 6.46
CA CYS A 222 -15.70 11.77 7.36
C CYS A 222 -15.82 10.32 7.83
N PRO A 223 -14.70 9.62 8.10
CA PRO A 223 -14.74 8.25 8.58
C PRO A 223 -15.57 8.07 9.86
N HIS A 224 -15.53 9.05 10.77
CA HIS A 224 -16.31 8.95 12.01
C HIS A 224 -17.83 8.93 11.77
N HIS A 225 -18.36 9.57 10.73
CA HIS A 225 -19.79 9.46 10.39
C HIS A 225 -20.15 8.14 9.69
N LEU A 226 -19.17 7.44 9.11
CA LEU A 226 -19.37 6.11 8.49
C LEU A 226 -19.19 4.95 9.47
N PHE A 227 -18.44 5.14 10.55
CA PHE A 227 -18.02 4.07 11.44
C PHE A 227 -18.41 4.27 12.91
N LEU A 228 -18.87 5.46 13.30
CA LEU A 228 -19.42 5.77 14.62
C LEU A 228 -20.83 6.37 14.49
N THR A 229 -21.66 6.15 15.50
CA THR A 229 -23.02 6.68 15.62
C THR A 229 -23.23 7.29 17.00
N SER A 230 -24.44 7.80 17.25
CA SER A 230 -24.90 8.21 18.58
C SER A 230 -24.77 7.10 19.62
N ASP A 231 -24.77 5.83 19.23
CA ASP A 231 -24.67 4.68 20.14
C ASP A 231 -23.27 4.57 20.77
N ASP A 232 -22.24 5.09 20.08
CA ASP A 232 -20.87 5.11 20.59
C ASP A 232 -20.63 6.20 21.65
N LEU A 233 -21.56 7.15 21.82
CA LEU A 233 -21.42 8.27 22.75
C LEU A 233 -21.35 7.83 24.22
N GLU A 234 -22.01 6.72 24.58
CA GLU A 234 -21.94 6.16 25.94
C GLU A 234 -20.49 5.75 26.28
N HIS A 235 -19.79 5.15 25.32
CA HIS A 235 -18.40 4.73 25.48
C HIS A 235 -17.42 5.91 25.38
N LEU A 236 -17.65 6.84 24.46
CA LEU A 236 -16.77 7.99 24.25
C LEU A 236 -16.88 9.04 25.36
N GLY A 237 -18.05 9.17 26.00
CA GLY A 237 -18.33 10.21 26.99
C GLY A 237 -18.10 11.61 26.42
N LEU A 238 -17.48 12.50 27.21
CA LEU A 238 -17.17 13.88 26.80
C LEU A 238 -16.24 13.94 25.56
N LYS A 239 -15.43 12.90 25.33
CA LYS A 239 -14.54 12.84 24.16
C LYS A 239 -15.34 12.84 22.86
N GLY A 240 -16.59 12.37 22.88
CA GLY A 240 -17.48 12.26 21.71
C GLY A 240 -17.93 13.60 21.11
N GLU A 241 -17.56 14.73 21.69
CA GLU A 241 -17.91 16.05 21.15
C GLU A 241 -17.26 16.28 19.77
N VAL A 242 -18.06 16.45 18.73
CA VAL A 242 -17.63 16.67 17.33
C VAL A 242 -18.69 17.49 16.58
N ARG A 243 -18.29 18.17 15.50
CA ARG A 243 -19.19 18.89 14.60
C ARG A 243 -18.87 18.53 13.14
N PRO A 244 -19.83 17.96 12.37
CA PRO A 244 -21.20 17.63 12.79
C PRO A 244 -21.22 16.53 13.83
N ARG A 245 -22.24 16.56 14.71
CA ARG A 245 -22.36 15.56 15.80
C ARG A 245 -22.53 14.15 15.24
N LEU A 246 -22.11 13.14 16.01
CA LEU A 246 -22.38 11.75 15.67
C LEU A 246 -23.91 11.54 15.56
N ALA A 247 -24.33 11.09 14.39
CA ALA A 247 -25.73 10.95 14.02
C ALA A 247 -26.27 9.55 14.34
N SER A 248 -27.56 9.33 14.10
CA SER A 248 -28.19 8.04 14.40
C SER A 248 -27.65 6.92 13.49
N PRO A 249 -27.79 5.64 13.86
CA PRO A 249 -27.49 4.52 12.97
C PRO A 249 -28.24 4.60 11.62
N ALA A 250 -29.44 5.19 11.59
CA ALA A 250 -30.19 5.39 10.36
C ALA A 250 -29.57 6.45 9.45
N ASP A 251 -28.96 7.50 10.03
CA ASP A 251 -28.20 8.50 9.27
C ASP A 251 -26.93 7.90 8.69
N GLN A 252 -26.17 7.16 9.50
CA GLN A 252 -24.99 6.44 9.03
C GLN A 252 -25.33 5.47 7.90
N GLN A 253 -26.41 4.70 8.03
CA GLN A 253 -26.85 3.79 6.98
C GLN A 253 -27.21 4.55 5.70
N ALA A 254 -27.85 5.71 5.80
CA ALA A 254 -28.14 6.54 4.64
C ALA A 254 -26.86 7.03 3.93
N LEU A 255 -25.78 7.32 4.65
CA LEU A 255 -24.50 7.66 4.02
C LEU A 255 -23.93 6.45 3.25
N TRP A 256 -23.97 5.25 3.82
CA TRP A 256 -23.54 4.02 3.15
C TRP A 256 -24.38 3.70 1.91
N ASP A 257 -25.70 3.88 1.99
CA ASP A 257 -26.63 3.64 0.87
C ASP A 257 -26.47 4.67 -0.27
N ASN A 258 -25.80 5.80 -0.01
CA ASN A 258 -25.61 6.91 -0.95
C ASN A 258 -24.13 7.18 -1.24
N LEU A 259 -23.27 6.15 -1.18
CA LEU A 259 -21.85 6.27 -1.54
C LEU A 259 -21.62 6.75 -2.97
N ASP A 260 -22.55 6.51 -3.89
CA ASP A 260 -22.53 7.04 -5.26
C ASP A 260 -22.59 8.57 -5.32
N ILE A 261 -23.23 9.19 -4.32
CA ILE A 261 -23.40 10.64 -4.21
C ILE A 261 -22.20 11.31 -3.56
N ILE A 262 -21.47 10.62 -2.68
CA ILE A 262 -20.33 11.16 -1.93
C ILE A 262 -19.12 11.29 -2.86
N ASP A 263 -18.54 12.49 -3.02
CA ASP A 263 -17.42 12.65 -3.96
C ASP A 263 -16.07 12.36 -3.32
N CYS A 264 -15.87 12.73 -2.05
CA CYS A 264 -14.60 12.57 -1.34
C CYS A 264 -14.78 11.89 0.02
N PHE A 265 -13.73 11.22 0.48
CA PHE A 265 -13.51 11.01 1.91
C PHE A 265 -12.48 12.02 2.37
N ALA A 266 -12.70 12.61 3.54
CA ALA A 266 -11.76 13.53 4.17
C ALA A 266 -11.84 13.34 5.68
N THR A 267 -10.72 13.42 6.40
CA THR A 267 -10.73 13.06 7.82
C THR A 267 -11.49 14.02 8.71
N ASP A 268 -11.54 15.29 8.30
CA ASP A 268 -11.75 16.41 9.23
C ASP A 268 -10.84 16.24 10.44
N HIS A 269 -9.54 15.99 10.18
CA HIS A 269 -8.58 15.75 11.24
C HIS A 269 -8.51 16.98 12.13
N ALA A 270 -9.14 16.89 13.29
CA ALA A 270 -9.34 17.98 14.23
C ALA A 270 -8.72 17.62 15.59
N PRO A 271 -7.38 17.57 15.67
CA PRO A 271 -6.67 17.13 16.87
C PRO A 271 -6.88 18.13 18.01
N HIS A 272 -7.10 17.55 19.19
CA HIS A 272 -7.21 18.20 20.49
C HIS A 272 -6.59 17.25 21.50
N THR A 273 -5.93 17.78 22.53
CA THR A 273 -5.31 16.91 23.54
C THR A 273 -6.41 16.16 24.31
N LEU A 274 -6.07 14.99 24.85
CA LEU A 274 -7.01 14.22 25.67
C LEU A 274 -7.50 15.02 26.89
N GLU A 275 -6.64 15.88 27.46
CA GLU A 275 -6.98 16.80 28.56
C GLU A 275 -8.10 17.77 28.16
N GLU A 276 -7.97 18.42 27.01
CA GLU A 276 -8.99 19.36 26.50
C GLU A 276 -10.32 18.65 26.24
N LYS A 277 -10.26 17.45 25.67
CA LYS A 277 -11.45 16.62 25.37
C LYS A 277 -12.15 16.06 26.60
N SER A 278 -11.44 16.02 27.72
CA SER A 278 -11.94 15.54 29.00
C SER A 278 -12.30 16.69 29.95
N GLY A 279 -12.09 17.94 29.53
CA GLY A 279 -12.42 19.15 30.27
C GLY A 279 -13.92 19.44 30.33
N LEU A 280 -14.31 20.47 31.11
CA LEU A 280 -15.71 20.88 31.30
C LEU A 280 -16.37 21.43 30.02
N GLN A 281 -15.57 21.94 29.09
CA GLN A 281 -16.02 22.43 27.78
C GLN A 281 -15.16 21.80 26.68
N PRO A 282 -15.42 20.52 26.34
CA PRO A 282 -14.60 19.80 25.38
C PRO A 282 -14.72 20.45 23.99
N PRO A 283 -13.62 20.75 23.30
CA PRO A 283 -13.69 21.26 21.94
C PRO A 283 -14.16 20.16 20.98
N PRO A 284 -14.99 20.49 19.97
CA PRO A 284 -15.41 19.54 18.96
C PRO A 284 -14.25 19.14 18.04
N GLY A 285 -14.15 17.85 17.74
CA GLY A 285 -13.20 17.33 16.75
C GLY A 285 -12.54 16.02 17.16
N PHE A 286 -12.12 15.25 16.15
CA PHE A 286 -11.42 13.98 16.29
C PHE A 286 -10.11 13.97 15.48
N PRO A 287 -9.02 13.40 16.02
CA PRO A 287 -7.90 12.97 15.18
C PRO A 287 -8.33 11.78 14.30
N GLY A 288 -7.70 11.61 13.11
CA GLY A 288 -8.26 10.75 12.07
C GLY A 288 -7.33 10.36 10.91
N LEU A 289 -6.24 11.09 10.65
CA LEU A 289 -5.28 10.78 9.58
C LEU A 289 -4.75 9.34 9.64
N GLU A 290 -4.35 8.89 10.83
CA GLU A 290 -3.77 7.55 11.04
C GLU A 290 -4.79 6.41 11.00
N THR A 291 -6.10 6.71 11.09
CA THR A 291 -7.16 5.70 11.18
C THR A 291 -8.08 5.63 9.96
N MET A 292 -8.14 6.67 9.13
CA MET A 292 -9.02 6.71 7.96
C MET A 292 -8.82 5.52 7.01
N LEU A 293 -7.60 5.34 6.51
CA LEU A 293 -7.35 4.30 5.51
C LEU A 293 -7.56 2.87 6.07
N PRO A 294 -7.07 2.52 7.28
CA PRO A 294 -7.37 1.21 7.88
C PRO A 294 -8.87 0.92 8.04
N LEU A 295 -9.68 1.92 8.42
CA LEU A 295 -11.14 1.77 8.53
C LEU A 295 -11.77 1.51 7.15
N LEU A 296 -11.37 2.27 6.14
CA LEU A 296 -11.88 2.13 4.77
C LEU A 296 -11.43 0.82 4.12
N LEU A 297 -10.18 0.39 4.30
CA LEU A 297 -9.70 -0.92 3.83
C LEU A 297 -10.42 -2.09 4.51
N THR A 298 -10.83 -1.92 5.77
CA THR A 298 -11.68 -2.89 6.45
C THR A 298 -13.04 -2.99 5.76
N ALA A 299 -13.66 -1.85 5.40
CA ALA A 299 -14.91 -1.83 4.64
C ALA A 299 -14.74 -2.44 3.23
N VAL A 300 -13.59 -2.25 2.58
CA VAL A 300 -13.26 -2.91 1.31
C VAL A 300 -13.20 -4.43 1.47
N THR A 301 -12.50 -4.90 2.50
CA THR A 301 -12.39 -6.35 2.78
C THR A 301 -13.75 -6.98 3.11
N GLN A 302 -14.67 -6.20 3.71
CA GLN A 302 -16.03 -6.62 4.02
C GLN A 302 -17.00 -6.50 2.83
N GLY A 303 -16.55 -6.01 1.67
CA GLY A 303 -17.39 -5.82 0.48
C GLY A 303 -18.37 -4.66 0.57
N LYS A 304 -18.22 -3.74 1.53
CA LYS A 304 -19.05 -2.52 1.66
C LYS A 304 -18.60 -1.37 0.76
N LEU A 305 -17.34 -1.39 0.35
CA LEU A 305 -16.69 -0.37 -0.47
C LEU A 305 -15.81 -1.06 -1.51
N SER A 306 -15.77 -0.59 -2.75
CA SER A 306 -14.80 -1.12 -3.72
C SER A 306 -13.45 -0.42 -3.57
N MET A 307 -12.35 -1.09 -3.95
CA MET A 307 -11.03 -0.43 -3.97
C MET A 307 -11.00 0.75 -4.95
N GLU A 308 -11.73 0.65 -6.06
CA GLU A 308 -11.87 1.73 -7.04
C GLU A 308 -12.57 2.95 -6.43
N ASP A 309 -13.67 2.75 -5.69
CA ASP A 309 -14.37 3.84 -5.00
C ASP A 309 -13.48 4.51 -3.95
N LEU A 310 -12.71 3.72 -3.20
CA LEU A 310 -11.75 4.24 -2.23
C LEU A 310 -10.73 5.16 -2.92
N VAL A 311 -10.10 4.69 -3.99
CA VAL A 311 -9.11 5.48 -4.74
C VAL A 311 -9.76 6.69 -5.42
N ASN A 312 -10.98 6.56 -5.95
CA ASN A 312 -11.70 7.68 -6.53
C ASN A 312 -11.95 8.79 -5.49
N LYS A 313 -12.42 8.42 -4.30
CA LYS A 313 -12.80 9.35 -3.23
C LYS A 313 -11.61 9.92 -2.45
N LEU A 314 -10.44 9.26 -2.47
CA LEU A 314 -9.21 9.72 -1.79
C LEU A 314 -8.08 10.16 -2.73
N HIS A 315 -8.27 10.11 -4.05
CA HIS A 315 -7.24 10.56 -5.00
C HIS A 315 -7.84 11.27 -6.20
N HIS A 316 -8.66 10.62 -7.02
CA HIS A 316 -9.10 11.20 -8.30
C HIS A 316 -10.06 12.39 -8.14
N ASN A 317 -11.08 12.25 -7.30
CA ASN A 317 -12.05 13.31 -7.04
C ASN A 317 -11.44 14.51 -6.30
N PRO A 318 -10.67 14.33 -5.20
CA PRO A 318 -9.91 15.42 -4.60
C PRO A 318 -9.10 16.23 -5.62
N ARG A 319 -8.36 15.56 -6.52
CA ARG A 319 -7.55 16.25 -7.54
C ARG A 319 -8.38 17.02 -8.53
N ARG A 320 -9.50 16.45 -8.97
CA ARG A 320 -10.41 17.10 -9.93
C ARG A 320 -11.15 18.28 -9.31
N ILE A 321 -11.65 18.15 -8.09
CA ILE A 321 -12.46 19.18 -7.42
C ILE A 321 -11.59 20.36 -7.01
N PHE A 322 -10.40 20.09 -6.47
CA PHE A 322 -9.50 21.12 -5.95
C PHE A 322 -8.37 21.51 -6.91
N HIS A 323 -8.37 20.99 -8.14
CA HIS A 323 -7.32 21.23 -9.15
C HIS A 323 -5.92 20.96 -8.60
N LEU A 324 -5.74 19.83 -7.91
CA LEU A 324 -4.47 19.47 -7.29
C LEU A 324 -3.57 18.70 -8.29
N PRO A 325 -2.26 19.01 -8.32
CA PRO A 325 -1.35 18.43 -9.29
C PRO A 325 -1.12 16.92 -9.09
N ARG A 326 -0.38 16.30 -10.01
CA ARG A 326 0.19 14.97 -9.79
C ARG A 326 1.45 15.12 -8.95
N GLN A 327 1.63 14.21 -8.00
CA GLN A 327 2.91 14.02 -7.31
C GLN A 327 3.72 12.96 -8.10
N PRO A 328 4.81 13.33 -8.79
CA PRO A 328 5.58 12.39 -9.61
C PRO A 328 6.22 11.32 -8.73
N ARG A 329 6.31 10.06 -9.20
CA ARG A 329 6.95 8.96 -8.45
C ARG A 329 6.43 8.77 -7.01
N THR A 330 5.17 9.11 -6.75
CA THR A 330 4.52 8.97 -5.44
C THR A 330 3.53 7.82 -5.44
N TYR A 331 3.62 6.96 -4.42
CA TYR A 331 2.70 5.83 -4.22
C TYR A 331 2.73 5.36 -2.76
N ILE A 332 1.73 4.59 -2.37
CA ILE A 332 1.71 3.87 -1.09
C ILE A 332 1.60 2.38 -1.33
N GLU A 333 2.08 1.60 -0.38
CA GLU A 333 1.90 0.16 -0.32
C GLU A 333 1.17 -0.22 0.95
N VAL A 334 0.09 -0.98 0.77
CA VAL A 334 -0.79 -1.41 1.85
C VAL A 334 -0.82 -2.92 1.91
N ASP A 335 -0.66 -3.45 3.12
CA ASP A 335 -0.83 -4.87 3.43
C ASP A 335 -2.31 -5.12 3.73
N LEU A 336 -3.00 -5.74 2.77
CA LEU A 336 -4.43 -6.01 2.86
C LEU A 336 -4.78 -7.16 3.80
N ASP A 337 -3.80 -7.96 4.22
CA ASP A 337 -4.02 -9.11 5.10
C ASP A 337 -3.64 -8.80 6.56
N ALA A 338 -3.00 -7.66 6.82
CA ALA A 338 -2.67 -7.21 8.16
C ALA A 338 -3.93 -6.94 8.98
N GLN A 339 -4.19 -7.81 9.95
CA GLN A 339 -5.21 -7.62 10.99
C GLN A 339 -4.57 -7.05 12.24
N TRP A 340 -5.15 -5.99 12.78
CA TRP A 340 -4.66 -5.34 13.99
C TRP A 340 -5.78 -4.57 14.68
N THR A 341 -5.52 -4.12 15.90
CA THR A 341 -6.45 -3.33 16.70
C THR A 341 -5.92 -1.91 16.80
N ILE A 342 -6.78 -0.92 16.53
CA ILE A 342 -6.42 0.49 16.66
C ILE A 342 -6.03 0.77 18.12
N PRO A 343 -4.81 1.28 18.39
CA PRO A 343 -4.33 1.54 19.74
C PRO A 343 -5.06 2.73 20.37
N GLU A 344 -4.99 2.84 21.70
CA GLU A 344 -5.53 3.99 22.46
C GLU A 344 -4.95 5.33 21.97
N SER A 345 -3.64 5.35 21.69
CA SER A 345 -2.94 6.52 21.15
C SER A 345 -2.22 6.12 19.87
N PRO A 346 -2.59 6.70 18.72
CA PRO A 346 -1.77 6.65 17.52
C PRO A 346 -0.37 7.25 17.76
N PRO A 347 0.66 6.79 17.01
CA PRO A 347 2.05 7.17 17.26
C PRO A 347 2.40 8.63 16.94
N PHE A 348 1.77 9.24 15.92
CA PHE A 348 2.25 10.53 15.37
C PHE A 348 1.44 11.73 15.81
N SER A 349 0.11 11.68 15.77
CA SER A 349 -0.73 12.82 16.16
C SER A 349 -0.49 13.21 17.63
N LYS A 350 -0.25 14.50 17.88
CA LYS A 350 -0.09 15.05 19.24
C LYS A 350 -1.37 15.04 20.05
N ALA A 351 -2.52 14.77 19.44
CA ALA A 351 -3.77 14.52 20.18
C ALA A 351 -3.57 13.41 21.23
N ARG A 352 -2.78 12.36 20.89
CA ARG A 352 -2.50 11.20 21.76
C ARG A 352 -3.73 10.41 22.20
N TRP A 353 -4.79 10.43 21.39
CA TRP A 353 -5.97 9.59 21.56
C TRP A 353 -6.67 9.38 20.21
N THR A 354 -7.64 8.48 20.14
CA THR A 354 -8.51 8.29 18.95
C THR A 354 -9.89 7.81 19.38
N PRO A 355 -10.99 8.24 18.71
CA PRO A 355 -12.32 7.72 19.01
C PRO A 355 -12.52 6.26 18.53
N PHE A 356 -11.56 5.70 17.79
CA PHE A 356 -11.63 4.34 17.24
C PHE A 356 -10.81 3.31 18.04
N ALA A 357 -10.30 3.69 19.22
CA ALA A 357 -9.50 2.81 20.06
C ALA A 357 -10.21 1.47 20.32
N GLY A 358 -9.47 0.37 20.26
CA GLY A 358 -10.01 -0.98 20.49
C GLY A 358 -10.74 -1.60 19.28
N ARG A 359 -10.97 -0.84 18.20
CA ARG A 359 -11.59 -1.38 16.97
C ARG A 359 -10.61 -2.25 16.21
N LYS A 360 -11.07 -3.45 15.81
CA LYS A 360 -10.32 -4.35 14.92
C LYS A 360 -10.45 -3.88 13.47
N VAL A 361 -9.32 -3.80 12.78
CA VAL A 361 -9.23 -3.39 11.38
C VAL A 361 -8.37 -4.35 10.57
N THR A 362 -8.61 -4.36 9.27
CA THR A 362 -7.84 -5.10 8.27
C THR A 362 -7.32 -4.12 7.24
N GLY A 363 -6.04 -4.24 6.89
CA GLY A 363 -5.34 -3.26 6.06
C GLY A 363 -4.38 -2.41 6.90
N ARG A 364 -3.11 -2.34 6.49
CA ARG A 364 -2.11 -1.48 7.13
C ARG A 364 -1.20 -0.84 6.09
N VAL A 365 -0.89 0.44 6.27
CA VAL A 365 0.14 1.11 5.48
C VAL A 365 1.50 0.53 5.86
N GLN A 366 2.17 -0.06 4.87
CA GLN A 366 3.51 -0.61 5.01
C GLN A 366 4.57 0.41 4.61
N ARG A 367 4.39 1.03 3.44
CA ARG A 367 5.34 1.96 2.86
C ARG A 367 4.64 3.14 2.19
N VAL A 368 5.27 4.30 2.26
CA VAL A 368 4.92 5.49 1.47
C VAL A 368 6.17 5.98 0.76
N VAL A 369 6.08 6.17 -0.54
CA VAL A 369 7.08 6.83 -1.36
C VAL A 369 6.50 8.17 -1.82
N LEU A 370 7.20 9.26 -1.53
CA LEU A 370 6.81 10.63 -1.90
C LEU A 370 7.90 11.24 -2.78
N ARG A 371 7.55 11.61 -4.01
CA ARG A 371 8.46 12.23 -4.99
C ARG A 371 9.73 11.41 -5.30
N GLY A 372 9.68 10.10 -5.05
CA GLY A 372 10.79 9.16 -5.25
C GLY A 372 11.56 8.82 -3.97
N GLU A 373 11.31 9.53 -2.87
CA GLU A 373 11.94 9.28 -1.57
C GLU A 373 11.05 8.40 -0.69
N MET A 374 11.67 7.50 0.08
CA MET A 374 10.94 6.68 1.05
C MET A 374 10.55 7.56 2.24
N ALA A 375 9.27 7.89 2.34
CA ALA A 375 8.75 8.83 3.34
C ALA A 375 8.31 8.15 4.63
N TYR A 376 7.80 6.93 4.54
CA TYR A 376 7.36 6.14 5.69
C TYR A 376 7.58 4.65 5.41
N VAL A 377 8.01 3.90 6.43
CA VAL A 377 8.09 2.44 6.42
C VAL A 377 7.88 1.89 7.84
N ASP A 378 7.07 0.83 7.98
CA ASP A 378 6.94 0.04 9.21
C ASP A 378 6.73 0.82 10.52
N GLY A 379 5.95 1.91 10.48
CA GLY A 379 5.68 2.74 11.65
C GLY A 379 6.70 3.84 11.91
N GLN A 380 7.63 4.09 10.99
CA GLN A 380 8.62 5.16 11.07
C GLN A 380 8.45 6.12 9.89
N VAL A 381 8.47 7.42 10.18
CA VAL A 381 8.55 8.47 9.16
C VAL A 381 10.02 8.83 8.95
N LEU A 382 10.49 8.77 7.70
CA LEU A 382 11.91 8.89 7.35
C LEU A 382 12.28 10.27 6.77
N VAL A 383 11.33 10.96 6.15
CA VAL A 383 11.56 12.32 5.63
C VAL A 383 11.51 13.36 6.75
N PRO A 384 12.42 14.36 6.75
CA PRO A 384 12.46 15.40 7.78
C PRO A 384 11.30 16.39 7.66
N PRO A 385 11.00 17.19 8.71
CA PRO A 385 10.18 18.39 8.59
C PRO A 385 10.74 19.32 7.50
N GLY A 386 9.84 19.92 6.72
CA GLY A 386 10.18 20.80 5.60
C GLY A 386 10.52 20.06 4.30
N PHE A 387 10.33 18.74 4.25
CA PHE A 387 10.42 17.98 3.01
C PHE A 387 9.24 18.26 2.06
N GLY A 388 8.04 18.48 2.62
CA GLY A 388 6.80 18.69 1.88
C GLY A 388 6.78 20.03 1.12
N GLU A 389 6.13 20.05 -0.04
CA GLU A 389 6.04 21.24 -0.89
C GLU A 389 4.62 21.84 -0.94
N ASP A 390 4.49 23.17 -0.99
CA ASP A 390 3.24 23.84 -1.34
C ASP A 390 2.92 23.63 -2.83
N VAL A 391 1.89 22.83 -3.09
CA VAL A 391 1.51 22.45 -4.46
C VAL A 391 0.93 23.61 -5.27
N ARG A 392 0.49 24.71 -4.64
CA ARG A 392 0.05 25.93 -5.33
C ARG A 392 1.22 26.80 -5.80
N GLU A 393 2.38 26.66 -5.18
CA GLU A 393 3.58 27.42 -5.54
C GLU A 393 4.48 26.62 -6.48
N THR A 394 4.67 25.32 -6.24
CA THR A 394 5.52 24.48 -7.10
C THR A 394 4.87 24.10 -8.42
N GLN A 395 3.54 24.00 -8.47
CA GLN A 395 2.78 23.71 -9.68
C GLN A 395 1.56 24.66 -9.78
N PRO A 396 1.79 25.93 -10.17
CA PRO A 396 0.74 26.92 -10.25
C PRO A 396 -0.39 26.47 -11.16
N LEU A 397 -1.61 26.91 -10.85
CA LEU A 397 -2.75 26.72 -11.74
C LEU A 397 -2.41 27.29 -13.12
N SER A 398 -2.52 26.46 -14.17
CA SER A 398 -2.36 26.96 -15.53
C SER A 398 -3.40 28.06 -15.78
N PRO A 399 -3.04 29.20 -16.40
CA PRO A 399 -4.01 30.22 -16.72
C PRO A 399 -5.11 29.59 -17.57
N ALA A 400 -6.34 29.64 -17.06
CA ALA A 400 -7.49 29.14 -17.80
C ALA A 400 -7.53 29.83 -19.17
N PRO A 401 -7.74 29.10 -20.29
CA PRO A 401 -8.12 29.77 -21.51
C PRO A 401 -9.39 30.56 -21.20
N VAL A 402 -9.34 31.87 -21.44
CA VAL A 402 -10.52 32.75 -21.37
C VAL A 402 -11.48 32.26 -22.45
N GLN A 403 -12.34 31.31 -22.10
CA GLN A 403 -13.49 31.02 -22.94
C GLN A 403 -14.47 32.16 -22.74
N PRO A 404 -14.88 32.87 -23.81
CA PRO A 404 -15.94 33.85 -23.68
C PRO A 404 -17.16 33.12 -23.14
N VAL A 405 -17.65 33.58 -21.98
CA VAL A 405 -18.93 33.15 -21.44
C VAL A 405 -19.96 33.48 -22.51
N ALA A 406 -20.50 32.45 -23.17
CA ALA A 406 -21.65 32.63 -24.03
C ALA A 406 -22.75 33.26 -23.15
N PRO A 407 -23.38 34.36 -23.56
CA PRO A 407 -24.47 34.94 -22.79
C PRO A 407 -25.52 33.85 -22.56
N PRO A 408 -26.20 33.83 -21.40
CA PRO A 408 -27.22 32.83 -21.12
C PRO A 408 -28.23 32.85 -22.27
N THR A 409 -28.26 31.78 -23.05
CA THR A 409 -29.38 31.52 -23.97
C THR A 409 -30.58 31.24 -23.09
N PHE A 410 -31.35 32.29 -22.80
CA PHE A 410 -32.75 32.11 -22.48
C PHE A 410 -33.36 31.34 -23.64
N ALA A 411 -33.83 30.12 -23.37
CA ALA A 411 -34.69 29.43 -24.31
C ALA A 411 -35.82 30.41 -24.67
N ALA A 412 -35.95 30.73 -25.94
CA ALA A 412 -37.06 31.52 -26.44
C ALA A 412 -38.38 30.90 -25.95
N PRO A 413 -39.38 31.70 -25.56
CA PRO A 413 -40.66 31.16 -25.14
C PRO A 413 -41.21 30.30 -26.29
N LEU A 414 -41.58 29.06 -25.99
CA LEU A 414 -42.24 28.18 -26.93
C LEU A 414 -43.47 28.93 -27.48
N GLN A 415 -43.41 29.30 -28.77
CA GLN A 415 -44.56 29.81 -29.49
C GLN A 415 -45.59 28.68 -29.61
N TYR A 416 -46.63 28.76 -28.78
CA TYR A 416 -47.82 27.93 -28.95
C TYR A 416 -48.56 28.38 -30.21
N SER A 417 -48.55 27.52 -31.22
CA SER A 417 -49.44 27.64 -32.38
C SER A 417 -50.88 27.42 -31.92
N MET A 418 -51.74 28.43 -32.08
CA MET A 418 -53.19 28.28 -31.91
C MET A 418 -53.80 27.52 -33.07
N ALA A 419 -54.54 26.45 -32.77
CA ALA A 419 -55.67 25.99 -33.58
C ALA A 419 -56.72 25.25 -32.72
N ALA A 420 -57.77 26.02 -32.39
CA ALA A 420 -59.20 25.71 -32.28
C ALA A 420 -59.75 24.50 -31.46
N ASN A 421 -60.54 24.89 -30.46
CA ASN A 421 -61.88 24.40 -30.07
C ASN A 421 -62.07 22.98 -29.55
N ILE A 422 -62.15 22.84 -28.22
CA ILE A 422 -63.25 22.11 -27.56
C ILE A 422 -63.66 22.87 -26.28
N THR A 423 -64.93 23.31 -26.26
CA THR A 423 -65.60 24.00 -25.17
C THR A 423 -65.97 23.01 -24.05
N LEU A 424 -65.71 23.35 -22.78
CA LEU A 424 -66.30 22.66 -21.62
C LEU A 424 -67.00 23.69 -20.71
N PRO A 425 -68.13 23.32 -20.07
CA PRO A 425 -69.02 24.26 -19.41
C PRO A 425 -68.59 24.56 -17.96
N LEU A 426 -68.72 25.83 -17.56
CA LEU A 426 -69.01 26.27 -16.18
C LEU A 426 -70.55 26.23 -15.99
N PRO A 427 -71.19 26.30 -14.79
CA PRO A 427 -70.74 26.86 -13.48
C PRO A 427 -71.36 26.05 -12.27
N PRO A 428 -71.78 26.56 -11.08
CA PRO A 428 -71.56 27.85 -10.39
C PRO A 428 -71.28 27.80 -8.85
N HIS A 429 -70.99 29.00 -8.32
CA HIS A 429 -70.95 29.54 -6.94
C HIS A 429 -71.81 28.93 -5.80
N GLY A 430 -71.36 29.12 -4.54
CA GLY A 430 -72.26 29.17 -3.37
C GLY A 430 -71.61 29.24 -1.98
N TYR A 431 -72.01 30.24 -1.18
CA TYR A 431 -71.66 30.54 0.22
C TYR A 431 -72.17 29.51 1.28
N GLY A 432 -71.52 29.43 2.45
CA GLY A 432 -72.21 29.35 3.76
C GLY A 432 -71.93 28.17 4.74
N GLY A 433 -71.60 28.50 6.00
CA GLY A 433 -72.32 28.02 7.21
C GLY A 433 -71.99 26.66 7.88
N ALA A 434 -71.22 26.72 8.97
CA ALA A 434 -71.29 26.04 10.30
C ALA A 434 -72.01 24.68 10.59
N LYS A 435 -71.33 23.91 11.49
CA LYS A 435 -71.76 23.06 12.65
C LYS A 435 -72.05 21.54 12.52
N VAL A 436 -71.15 20.76 13.17
CA VAL A 436 -71.31 19.77 14.29
C VAL A 436 -72.29 18.59 14.19
N LEU A 437 -71.80 17.38 14.56
CA LEU A 437 -72.30 16.36 15.54
C LEU A 437 -71.67 14.98 15.19
N LEU A 438 -71.40 13.98 16.04
CA LEU A 438 -71.05 13.75 17.47
C LEU A 438 -70.93 12.19 17.62
N ASN A 439 -70.25 11.71 18.67
CA ASN A 439 -70.24 10.35 19.33
C ASN A 439 -68.88 9.61 19.28
N SER A 440 -68.07 9.55 20.37
CA SER A 440 -68.16 8.79 21.66
C SER A 440 -67.74 7.31 21.49
N GLU A 441 -66.87 6.62 22.25
CA GLU A 441 -66.45 6.58 23.68
C GLU A 441 -65.15 5.72 23.83
N PHE A 442 -64.16 6.08 24.68
CA PHE A 442 -63.68 5.46 25.96
C PHE A 442 -63.30 3.94 25.93
N GLN A 443 -62.20 3.42 26.52
CA GLN A 443 -61.80 3.47 27.95
C GLN A 443 -60.38 2.87 28.21
N THR A 444 -59.70 3.33 29.27
CA THR A 444 -58.43 2.84 29.90
C THR A 444 -58.67 1.80 31.00
N PRO A 445 -57.64 1.08 31.52
CA PRO A 445 -57.22 1.30 32.93
C PRO A 445 -55.71 1.08 33.30
N THR A 446 -55.25 1.90 34.28
CA THR A 446 -54.52 1.68 35.58
C THR A 446 -53.97 0.26 35.96
N GLU A 447 -53.00 -0.02 36.86
CA GLU A 447 -52.08 0.66 37.81
C GLU A 447 -51.05 -0.38 38.40
N ILE A 448 -49.91 0.12 38.90
CA ILE A 448 -48.85 -0.34 39.85
C ILE A 448 -48.92 -1.73 40.58
N ILE A 449 -47.76 -2.41 40.78
CA ILE A 449 -47.27 -3.05 42.05
C ILE A 449 -45.77 -3.47 41.93
N ILE A 450 -44.94 -3.14 42.93
CA ILE A 450 -43.64 -3.77 43.31
C ILE A 450 -43.86 -4.39 44.71
N PRO A 451 -43.21 -5.52 45.10
CA PRO A 451 -42.10 -5.40 46.09
C PRO A 451 -41.01 -6.52 46.08
N THR A 452 -39.76 -6.09 46.42
CA THR A 452 -38.71 -6.74 47.30
C THR A 452 -38.14 -8.14 46.95
N SER A 453 -36.88 -8.53 47.21
CA SER A 453 -35.92 -8.23 48.29
C SER A 453 -34.46 -8.70 47.98
N SER A 454 -33.45 -7.99 48.53
CA SER A 454 -32.17 -8.41 49.17
C SER A 454 -31.34 -9.61 48.62
N VAL A 455 -30.00 -9.56 48.48
CA VAL A 455 -29.02 -9.78 49.57
C VAL A 455 -27.54 -9.71 49.04
N THR A 456 -26.70 -8.97 49.79
CA THR A 456 -25.22 -9.02 50.04
C THR A 456 -24.12 -8.88 48.96
N THR A 457 -23.28 -7.87 49.22
CA THR A 457 -21.81 -7.80 49.05
C THR A 457 -21.08 -8.84 49.93
N PRO A 458 -19.80 -9.17 49.64
CA PRO A 458 -18.75 -8.56 50.46
C PRO A 458 -17.50 -8.12 49.69
N GLN A 459 -16.95 -6.99 50.13
CA GLN A 459 -15.55 -6.60 49.97
C GLN A 459 -14.65 -7.50 50.82
N LEU A 460 -13.34 -7.60 50.49
CA LEU A 460 -12.28 -7.37 51.48
C LEU A 460 -10.86 -7.32 50.85
N LEU A 461 -10.19 -6.19 51.11
CA LEU A 461 -8.79 -5.97 51.51
C LEU A 461 -7.58 -6.27 50.58
N SER A 462 -6.67 -5.29 50.68
CA SER A 462 -5.35 -4.99 50.10
C SER A 462 -4.21 -5.83 50.77
N PRO A 463 -2.87 -5.54 50.69
CA PRO A 463 -2.14 -4.42 50.08
C PRO A 463 -0.69 -4.73 49.51
N VAL A 464 0.00 -3.64 49.09
CA VAL A 464 1.48 -3.41 49.04
C VAL A 464 2.37 -4.13 48.01
N ARG A 465 3.00 -3.37 47.09
CA ARG A 465 4.46 -3.02 47.08
C ARG A 465 4.89 -2.23 45.83
N LYS A 466 5.43 -1.01 46.05
CA LYS A 466 6.44 -0.33 45.21
C LYS A 466 7.85 -0.86 45.60
N PRO A 467 8.89 -0.66 44.77
CA PRO A 467 9.71 0.58 44.75
C PRO A 467 9.93 1.13 43.31
N ALA A 468 9.93 2.44 43.03
CA ALA A 468 10.98 3.44 43.27
C ALA A 468 12.33 3.05 42.60
N GLN A 469 12.63 3.61 41.42
CA GLN A 469 13.44 4.81 41.18
C GLN A 469 14.96 4.62 41.40
N LEU A 470 15.73 4.83 40.33
CA LEU A 470 17.06 5.42 40.40
C LEU A 470 17.27 6.34 39.18
N LEU A 471 17.33 7.64 39.45
CA LEU A 471 17.92 8.66 38.59
C LEU A 471 19.45 8.56 38.67
N HIS A 472 20.17 8.82 37.58
CA HIS A 472 21.08 9.97 37.54
C HIS A 472 21.51 10.34 36.10
N ARG A 473 21.48 11.66 35.86
CA ARG A 473 22.06 12.41 34.75
C ARG A 473 23.57 12.15 34.60
N THR A 474 24.10 12.32 33.39
CA THR A 474 25.09 13.37 33.09
C THR A 474 25.21 13.63 31.59
N GLN A 475 25.49 14.88 31.30
CA GLN A 475 25.57 15.56 30.02
C GLN A 475 27.02 15.54 29.47
N ASP A 476 27.11 15.80 28.16
CA ASP A 476 28.10 16.64 27.47
C ASP A 476 29.29 16.05 26.69
N LEU A 477 29.38 16.60 25.47
CA LEU A 477 30.51 16.90 24.59
C LEU A 477 31.28 15.76 23.92
N TYR A 478 31.26 15.74 22.58
CA TYR A 478 32.43 15.97 21.73
C TYR A 478 31.97 16.49 20.35
N GLY A 479 32.52 17.64 19.94
CA GLY A 479 32.37 18.22 18.62
C GLY A 479 33.66 18.11 17.80
N GLU A 480 33.48 18.33 16.49
CA GLU A 480 34.45 18.74 15.46
C GLU A 480 35.49 17.73 14.95
N LEU A 481 35.40 17.46 13.63
CA LEU A 481 36.42 17.31 12.56
C LEU A 481 35.79 16.42 11.46
N LEU A 482 35.72 16.70 10.16
CA LEU A 482 36.60 17.40 9.22
C LEU A 482 35.81 17.90 7.99
N SER A 483 36.23 19.04 7.46
CA SER A 483 35.96 19.56 6.13
C SER A 483 36.97 19.02 5.09
N ASP A 484 36.61 19.22 3.82
CA ASP A 484 37.42 19.19 2.60
C ASP A 484 37.78 17.82 1.98
N VAL A 485 37.17 17.51 0.81
CA VAL A 485 37.89 17.44 -0.47
C VAL A 485 36.97 17.86 -1.62
N CYS A 486 37.57 18.71 -2.45
CA CYS A 486 37.12 19.40 -3.65
C CYS A 486 36.92 18.56 -4.93
N LEU A 487 36.09 19.15 -5.81
CA LEU A 487 36.20 19.26 -7.28
C LEU A 487 35.98 18.05 -8.21
N GLY A 488 35.05 18.25 -9.15
CA GLY A 488 34.89 17.44 -10.36
C GLY A 488 33.74 17.95 -11.25
N GLU A 489 33.93 19.11 -11.87
CA GLU A 489 33.09 19.60 -12.98
C GLU A 489 33.19 18.66 -14.20
N GLY A 490 32.09 18.52 -14.95
CA GLY A 490 32.06 17.71 -16.17
C GLY A 490 30.76 17.88 -16.96
N VAL A 491 30.65 19.00 -17.65
CA VAL A 491 29.60 19.41 -18.59
C VAL A 491 29.42 18.41 -19.74
N GLY A 492 28.17 18.15 -20.13
CA GLY A 492 27.82 17.36 -21.32
C GLY A 492 26.40 17.64 -21.83
N GLU A 493 26.17 18.84 -22.37
CA GLU A 493 24.98 19.17 -23.16
C GLU A 493 24.95 18.38 -24.49
N ARG A 494 23.76 17.90 -24.88
CA ARG A 494 23.28 17.72 -26.28
C ARG A 494 21.78 17.42 -26.23
N LYS A 495 20.92 18.39 -26.55
CA LYS A 495 20.46 18.87 -27.88
C LYS A 495 19.06 18.36 -28.20
N GLU A 496 18.11 19.28 -28.09
CA GLU A 496 16.74 19.18 -28.59
C GLU A 496 16.72 19.03 -30.11
N GLY A 497 15.82 18.17 -30.61
CA GLY A 497 15.47 18.02 -32.00
C GLY A 497 13.95 18.10 -32.16
N THR A 498 13.49 19.23 -32.71
CA THR A 498 12.12 19.54 -33.12
C THR A 498 11.57 18.60 -34.19
N ALA A 499 10.34 18.11 -34.03
CA ALA A 499 9.57 17.40 -35.06
C ALA A 499 8.35 18.24 -35.55
N PRO A 500 8.00 18.20 -36.84
CA PRO A 500 6.87 18.99 -37.39
C PRO A 500 5.53 18.25 -37.26
N ARG A 501 4.45 19.04 -37.13
CA ARG A 501 3.04 18.60 -37.11
C ARG A 501 2.53 18.29 -38.53
N GLY A 502 1.77 17.19 -38.67
CA GLY A 502 0.99 16.90 -39.89
C GLY A 502 -0.03 15.76 -39.75
N ARG A 503 -1.28 16.12 -39.40
CA ARG A 503 -2.64 15.55 -39.68
C ARG A 503 -2.95 14.03 -39.54
N PRO A 504 -4.23 13.69 -39.20
CA PRO A 504 -4.61 12.40 -38.60
C PRO A 504 -4.84 11.30 -39.64
N ARG A 505 -4.47 10.06 -39.31
CA ARG A 505 -4.84 8.85 -40.05
C ARG A 505 -5.65 7.91 -39.15
N ASP A 506 -6.69 7.35 -39.76
CA ASP A 506 -7.68 6.41 -39.24
C ASP A 506 -7.12 5.23 -38.43
N PRO A 507 -7.94 4.62 -37.55
CA PRO A 507 -7.52 3.54 -36.66
C PRO A 507 -7.11 2.31 -37.47
N SER A 508 -5.82 2.00 -37.42
CA SER A 508 -5.26 0.77 -37.96
C SER A 508 -5.60 -0.43 -37.05
N PRO A 509 -5.81 -1.63 -37.62
CA PRO A 509 -6.32 -2.80 -36.89
C PRO A 509 -5.31 -3.34 -35.87
N LEU A 510 -5.85 -3.98 -34.83
CA LEU A 510 -5.14 -4.68 -33.75
C LEU A 510 -3.91 -5.46 -34.25
N PRO A 511 -2.75 -5.39 -33.57
CA PRO A 511 -1.59 -6.17 -33.96
C PRO A 511 -1.79 -7.65 -33.59
N THR A 512 -2.23 -8.44 -34.55
CA THR A 512 -2.07 -9.90 -34.58
C THR A 512 -0.64 -10.24 -35.00
N GLY A 513 0.25 -10.33 -34.02
CA GLY A 513 1.63 -10.78 -34.26
C GLY A 513 2.32 -11.15 -32.96
N LEU A 514 2.30 -12.43 -32.60
CA LEU A 514 3.27 -12.98 -31.65
C LEU A 514 4.69 -12.80 -32.23
N PRO A 515 5.71 -12.54 -31.41
CA PRO A 515 7.09 -12.52 -31.87
C PRO A 515 7.40 -13.86 -32.53
N THR A 516 7.94 -13.82 -33.74
CA THR A 516 8.64 -14.96 -34.35
C THR A 516 9.73 -15.43 -33.38
N PRO A 517 10.02 -16.75 -33.24
CA PRO A 517 11.02 -17.21 -32.29
C PRO A 517 12.36 -16.52 -32.59
N PRO A 518 13.03 -15.88 -31.61
CA PRO A 518 14.33 -15.29 -31.85
C PRO A 518 15.33 -16.40 -32.20
N ALA A 519 16.40 -16.00 -32.89
CA ALA A 519 17.51 -16.85 -33.32
C ALA A 519 17.89 -17.95 -32.30
N ALA A 520 18.12 -19.17 -32.81
CA ALA A 520 18.40 -20.37 -32.02
C ALA A 520 19.25 -20.10 -30.77
N HIS A 521 18.63 -20.15 -29.59
CA HIS A 521 19.25 -19.89 -28.27
C HIS A 521 20.29 -20.94 -27.83
N GLY A 522 20.81 -21.75 -28.76
CA GLY A 522 21.88 -22.71 -28.54
C GLY A 522 21.54 -23.92 -27.66
N LEU A 523 20.39 -23.95 -26.97
CA LEU A 523 20.00 -25.02 -26.05
C LEU A 523 19.14 -26.12 -26.69
N GLN A 524 18.65 -25.92 -27.91
CA GLN A 524 17.80 -26.91 -28.58
C GLN A 524 18.57 -28.22 -28.78
N GLY A 525 18.01 -29.32 -28.27
CA GLY A 525 18.61 -30.64 -28.37
C GLY A 525 19.81 -30.89 -27.43
N ARG A 526 20.19 -29.92 -26.60
CA ARG A 526 21.32 -30.07 -25.67
C ARG A 526 20.90 -30.57 -24.30
N HIS A 527 21.80 -31.26 -23.62
CA HIS A 527 21.64 -31.64 -22.22
C HIS A 527 21.96 -30.46 -21.29
N ILE A 528 21.30 -30.41 -20.13
CA ILE A 528 21.60 -29.48 -19.04
C ILE A 528 22.09 -30.33 -17.85
N LEU A 529 23.40 -30.57 -17.80
CA LEU A 529 24.03 -31.47 -16.83
C LEU A 529 24.66 -30.72 -15.66
N ASN A 530 25.32 -29.61 -15.96
CA ASN A 530 26.03 -28.74 -15.03
C ASN A 530 25.82 -27.28 -15.42
N VAL A 531 26.19 -26.37 -14.53
CA VAL A 531 26.05 -24.91 -14.76
C VAL A 531 27.12 -24.36 -15.70
N GLU A 532 28.27 -25.03 -15.82
CA GLU A 532 29.39 -24.60 -16.68
C GLU A 532 29.04 -24.60 -18.17
N ASN A 533 28.08 -25.45 -18.58
CA ASN A 533 27.58 -25.49 -19.95
C ASN A 533 26.66 -24.31 -20.31
N LEU A 534 26.36 -23.43 -19.35
CA LEU A 534 25.51 -22.26 -19.53
C LEU A 534 26.35 -21.00 -19.65
N ASN A 535 25.96 -20.10 -20.54
CA ASN A 535 26.54 -18.77 -20.65
C ASN A 535 25.51 -17.67 -20.38
N LYS A 536 25.99 -16.43 -20.27
CA LYS A 536 25.16 -15.27 -19.92
C LYS A 536 24.00 -15.04 -20.89
N ASP A 537 24.21 -15.24 -22.19
CA ASP A 537 23.16 -15.06 -23.21
C ASP A 537 22.05 -16.11 -23.08
N GLN A 538 22.43 -17.37 -22.81
CA GLN A 538 21.48 -18.45 -22.54
C GLN A 538 20.68 -18.18 -21.26
N LEU A 539 21.34 -17.70 -20.20
CA LEU A 539 20.65 -17.30 -18.96
C LEU A 539 19.64 -16.18 -19.20
N ASN A 540 20.05 -15.12 -19.90
CA ASN A 540 19.16 -14.02 -20.25
C ASN A 540 17.94 -14.55 -20.99
N HIS A 541 18.13 -15.41 -21.98
CA HIS A 541 17.00 -15.99 -22.71
C HIS A 541 16.07 -16.83 -21.84
N ILE A 542 16.61 -17.73 -21.01
CA ILE A 542 15.81 -18.55 -20.10
C ILE A 542 14.99 -17.67 -19.16
N PHE A 543 15.60 -16.62 -18.61
CA PHE A 543 14.96 -15.73 -17.65
C PHE A 543 13.92 -14.81 -18.29
N ASP A 544 14.17 -14.30 -19.50
CA ASP A 544 13.19 -13.47 -20.22
C ASP A 544 11.97 -14.31 -20.64
N LEU A 545 12.18 -15.58 -21.02
CA LEU A 545 11.10 -16.52 -21.28
C LEU A 545 10.30 -16.82 -20.00
N ALA A 546 10.99 -17.04 -18.88
CA ALA A 546 10.35 -17.27 -17.59
C ALA A 546 9.50 -16.06 -17.16
N GLN A 547 10.01 -14.84 -17.34
CA GLN A 547 9.31 -13.59 -17.05
C GLN A 547 8.08 -13.40 -17.95
N THR A 548 8.20 -13.75 -19.24
CA THR A 548 7.08 -13.73 -20.18
C THR A 548 5.95 -14.67 -19.75
N PHE A 549 6.30 -15.91 -19.38
CA PHE A 549 5.31 -16.89 -18.90
C PHE A 549 4.64 -16.43 -17.60
N ARG A 550 5.42 -15.85 -16.68
CA ARG A 550 4.92 -15.25 -15.44
C ARG A 550 3.89 -14.15 -15.72
N ALA A 551 4.23 -13.21 -16.61
CA ALA A 551 3.35 -12.11 -16.98
C ALA A 551 2.04 -12.57 -17.65
N CYS A 552 2.08 -13.68 -18.39
CA CYS A 552 0.87 -14.30 -18.93
C CYS A 552 -0.01 -14.89 -17.82
N ILE A 553 0.57 -15.64 -16.89
CA ILE A 553 -0.15 -16.25 -15.76
C ILE A 553 -0.80 -15.17 -14.88
N ASN A 554 -0.08 -14.10 -14.54
CA ASN A 554 -0.59 -12.98 -13.75
C ASN A 554 -1.74 -12.20 -14.43
N LYS A 555 -1.91 -12.37 -15.74
CA LYS A 555 -2.99 -11.76 -16.54
C LYS A 555 -4.08 -12.78 -16.89
N ASP A 556 -4.11 -13.92 -16.20
CA ASP A 556 -5.02 -15.05 -16.45
C ASP A 556 -5.01 -15.55 -17.90
N ARG A 557 -3.85 -15.47 -18.57
CA ARG A 557 -3.68 -15.97 -19.95
C ARG A 557 -3.11 -17.39 -19.94
N PRO A 558 -3.84 -18.39 -20.48
CA PRO A 558 -3.39 -19.77 -20.49
C PRO A 558 -2.17 -19.98 -21.42
N LEU A 559 -1.27 -20.87 -21.02
CA LEU A 559 -0.03 -21.24 -21.73
C LEU A 559 -0.02 -22.70 -22.20
N ASP A 560 -1.17 -23.36 -22.17
CA ASP A 560 -1.38 -24.78 -22.49
C ASP A 560 -1.14 -25.16 -23.96
N HIS A 561 -0.83 -24.17 -24.81
CA HIS A 561 -0.48 -24.37 -26.22
C HIS A 561 1.04 -24.56 -26.43
N ILE A 562 1.89 -24.17 -25.48
CA ILE A 562 3.34 -24.07 -25.68
C ILE A 562 4.01 -25.44 -25.85
N LEU A 563 3.69 -26.40 -24.99
CA LEU A 563 4.21 -27.77 -24.98
C LEU A 563 3.13 -28.81 -25.34
N LYS A 564 2.06 -28.39 -26.02
CA LYS A 564 0.97 -29.28 -26.42
C LYS A 564 1.50 -30.46 -27.24
N GLY A 565 1.23 -31.67 -26.74
CA GLY A 565 1.67 -32.93 -27.37
C GLY A 565 3.11 -33.35 -27.02
N LYS A 566 3.81 -32.65 -26.14
CA LYS A 566 5.14 -33.02 -25.66
C LYS A 566 5.09 -33.86 -24.40
N LEU A 567 6.04 -34.81 -24.27
CA LEU A 567 6.17 -35.72 -23.14
C LEU A 567 7.49 -35.51 -22.38
N MET A 568 7.42 -35.41 -21.06
CA MET A 568 8.57 -35.32 -20.16
C MET A 568 8.68 -36.57 -19.29
N ALA A 569 9.82 -37.25 -19.30
CA ALA A 569 10.11 -38.33 -18.35
C ALA A 569 10.63 -37.76 -17.02
N LEU A 570 10.09 -38.22 -15.90
CA LEU A 570 10.56 -37.88 -14.55
C LEU A 570 11.16 -39.13 -13.89
N MET A 571 12.49 -39.18 -13.78
CA MET A 571 13.25 -40.31 -13.25
C MET A 571 13.95 -39.90 -11.94
N PHE A 572 13.22 -39.97 -10.83
CA PHE A 572 13.72 -39.57 -9.52
C PHE A 572 14.07 -40.82 -8.69
N TYR A 573 15.36 -41.13 -8.60
CA TYR A 573 15.92 -42.23 -7.80
C TYR A 573 16.22 -41.83 -6.35
N GLU A 574 16.25 -40.52 -6.07
CA GLU A 574 16.34 -39.94 -4.73
C GLU A 574 15.03 -39.17 -4.43
N VAL A 575 14.52 -39.28 -3.21
CA VAL A 575 13.25 -38.65 -2.81
C VAL A 575 13.37 -37.12 -2.91
N SER A 576 12.48 -36.52 -3.71
CA SER A 576 12.28 -35.06 -3.71
C SER A 576 10.90 -34.67 -4.22
N THR A 577 9.95 -34.57 -3.29
CA THR A 577 8.57 -34.19 -3.59
C THR A 577 8.50 -32.82 -4.28
N ARG A 578 9.20 -31.80 -3.76
CA ARG A 578 9.15 -30.44 -4.30
C ARG A 578 9.68 -30.36 -5.72
N THR A 579 10.88 -30.89 -5.96
CA THR A 579 11.52 -30.85 -7.28
C THR A 579 10.66 -31.63 -8.29
N ASN A 580 10.24 -32.86 -7.96
CA ASN A 580 9.41 -33.67 -8.85
C ASN A 580 8.08 -32.98 -9.19
N CYS A 581 7.30 -32.57 -8.18
CA CYS A 581 6.03 -31.88 -8.40
C CYS A 581 6.18 -30.57 -9.19
N SER A 582 7.30 -29.85 -9.01
CA SER A 582 7.54 -28.60 -9.76
C SER A 582 7.72 -28.83 -11.26
N PHE A 583 8.46 -29.88 -11.66
CA PHE A 583 8.60 -30.26 -13.07
C PHE A 583 7.27 -30.74 -13.64
N GLN A 584 6.54 -31.55 -12.87
CA GLN A 584 5.24 -32.05 -13.28
C GLN A 584 4.23 -30.93 -13.52
N ALA A 585 4.10 -30.00 -12.57
CA ALA A 585 3.22 -28.85 -12.70
C ALA A 585 3.63 -27.93 -13.85
N ALA A 586 4.94 -27.71 -14.04
CA ALA A 586 5.44 -26.88 -15.15
C ALA A 586 5.08 -27.48 -16.52
N ALA A 587 5.29 -28.79 -16.71
CA ALA A 587 4.92 -29.47 -17.94
C ALA A 587 3.41 -29.37 -18.22
N GLN A 588 2.57 -29.66 -17.22
CA GLN A 588 1.11 -29.61 -17.36
C GLN A 588 0.59 -28.20 -17.67
N ARG A 589 1.14 -27.16 -17.02
CA ARG A 589 0.75 -25.77 -17.26
C ARG A 589 1.08 -25.28 -18.67
N LEU A 590 2.13 -25.81 -19.28
CA LEU A 590 2.46 -25.55 -20.67
C LEU A 590 1.71 -26.46 -21.66
N GLY A 591 0.82 -27.34 -21.18
CA GLY A 591 0.07 -28.29 -22.01
C GLY A 591 0.82 -29.56 -22.39
N GLY A 592 2.01 -29.76 -21.81
CA GLY A 592 2.76 -31.00 -21.88
C GLY A 592 2.23 -32.06 -20.91
N ARG A 593 2.68 -33.29 -21.09
CA ARG A 593 2.35 -34.43 -20.22
C ARG A 593 3.62 -35.04 -19.63
N THR A 594 3.49 -35.69 -18.48
CA THR A 594 4.61 -36.33 -17.79
C THR A 594 4.45 -37.84 -17.71
N VAL A 595 5.56 -38.56 -17.83
CA VAL A 595 5.67 -39.99 -17.54
C VAL A 595 6.63 -40.16 -16.37
N THR A 596 6.13 -40.57 -15.21
CA THR A 596 6.94 -40.68 -13.99
C THR A 596 7.37 -42.13 -13.78
N LEU A 597 8.66 -42.35 -13.58
CA LEU A 597 9.20 -43.63 -13.14
C LEU A 597 9.04 -43.74 -11.63
N ASP A 598 8.23 -44.69 -11.17
CA ASP A 598 8.16 -45.05 -9.76
C ASP A 598 9.16 -46.16 -9.44
N ILE A 599 10.20 -45.84 -8.68
CA ILE A 599 11.23 -46.79 -8.26
C ILE A 599 10.60 -48.00 -7.54
N ASN A 600 9.51 -47.80 -6.80
CA ASN A 600 8.91 -48.84 -5.98
C ASN A 600 8.21 -49.93 -6.79
N THR A 601 7.80 -49.62 -8.01
CA THR A 601 7.05 -50.53 -8.89
C THR A 601 7.81 -50.86 -10.18
N SER A 602 8.97 -50.24 -10.40
CA SER A 602 9.82 -50.45 -11.59
C SER A 602 10.73 -51.68 -11.54
N SER A 603 11.24 -52.06 -12.71
CA SER A 603 12.23 -53.13 -12.90
C SER A 603 13.63 -52.80 -12.35
N VAL A 604 13.85 -51.57 -11.87
CA VAL A 604 15.04 -51.19 -11.08
C VAL A 604 15.21 -52.13 -9.86
N LYS A 605 14.10 -52.56 -9.23
CA LYS A 605 14.14 -53.54 -8.13
C LYS A 605 14.65 -54.92 -8.54
N LYS A 606 14.57 -55.25 -9.83
CA LYS A 606 15.05 -56.50 -10.42
C LYS A 606 16.50 -56.38 -10.94
N GLY A 607 17.15 -55.23 -10.72
CA GLY A 607 18.55 -54.99 -11.11
C GLY A 607 18.72 -54.33 -12.48
N GLU A 608 17.67 -53.70 -13.05
CA GLU A 608 17.81 -52.90 -14.27
C GLU A 608 18.75 -51.71 -14.04
N THR A 609 19.67 -51.48 -14.99
CA THR A 609 20.63 -50.37 -14.90
C THR A 609 19.95 -49.02 -15.15
N LEU A 610 20.58 -47.94 -14.68
CA LEU A 610 20.12 -46.58 -14.98
C LEU A 610 20.12 -46.33 -16.49
N GLU A 611 21.17 -46.79 -17.17
CA GLU A 611 21.38 -46.64 -18.60
C GLU A 611 20.26 -47.31 -19.41
N ASP A 612 19.88 -48.55 -19.06
CA ASP A 612 18.77 -49.27 -19.70
C ASP A 612 17.44 -48.55 -19.50
N SER A 613 17.18 -48.10 -18.26
CA SER A 613 15.98 -47.33 -17.90
C SER A 613 15.90 -46.03 -18.73
N VAL A 614 17.03 -45.33 -18.91
CA VAL A 614 17.10 -44.07 -19.66
C VAL A 614 16.92 -44.30 -21.16
N ILE A 615 17.49 -45.36 -21.73
CA ILE A 615 17.29 -45.74 -23.14
C ILE A 615 15.79 -45.95 -23.41
N MET A 616 15.12 -46.70 -22.54
CA MET A 616 13.68 -46.96 -22.65
C MET A 616 12.85 -45.68 -22.50
N MET A 617 13.07 -44.92 -21.42
CA MET A 617 12.28 -43.72 -21.12
C MET A 617 12.49 -42.60 -22.14
N SER A 618 13.71 -42.43 -22.64
CA SER A 618 14.01 -41.46 -23.71
C SER A 618 13.39 -41.86 -25.06
N GLY A 619 13.09 -43.16 -25.27
CA GLY A 619 12.32 -43.62 -26.43
C GLY A 619 10.85 -43.18 -26.41
N TYR A 620 10.26 -43.02 -25.22
CA TYR A 620 8.86 -42.64 -25.04
C TYR A 620 8.61 -41.14 -24.92
N THR A 621 9.64 -40.35 -24.65
CA THR A 621 9.51 -38.95 -24.24
C THR A 621 10.35 -38.00 -25.10
N ASP A 622 10.08 -36.70 -25.03
CA ASP A 622 10.84 -35.66 -25.73
C ASP A 622 12.02 -35.16 -24.89
N VAL A 623 11.97 -35.31 -23.56
CA VAL A 623 12.99 -34.86 -22.60
C VAL A 623 12.97 -35.73 -21.35
N VAL A 624 14.15 -35.99 -20.76
CA VAL A 624 14.30 -36.78 -19.54
C VAL A 624 14.85 -35.91 -18.41
N VAL A 625 14.15 -35.86 -17.29
CA VAL A 625 14.60 -35.20 -16.05
C VAL A 625 15.04 -36.28 -15.08
N ILE A 626 16.28 -36.20 -14.61
CA ILE A 626 16.88 -37.21 -13.74
C ILE A 626 17.31 -36.60 -12.43
N ARG A 627 16.99 -37.29 -11.33
CA ARG A 627 17.59 -37.04 -10.01
C ARG A 627 18.09 -38.36 -9.46
N HIS A 628 19.35 -38.40 -9.02
CA HIS A 628 20.00 -39.65 -8.61
C HIS A 628 20.88 -39.46 -7.36
N PRO A 629 21.01 -40.45 -6.46
CA PRO A 629 21.86 -40.32 -5.27
C PRO A 629 23.36 -40.42 -5.58
N GLU A 630 23.73 -41.08 -6.68
CA GLU A 630 25.13 -41.27 -7.09
C GLU A 630 25.65 -40.10 -7.93
N PRO A 631 26.79 -39.49 -7.58
CA PRO A 631 27.46 -38.48 -8.41
C PRO A 631 27.84 -39.02 -9.79
N GLY A 632 27.66 -38.22 -10.84
CA GLY A 632 28.01 -38.58 -12.22
C GLY A 632 26.98 -39.46 -12.93
N ALA A 633 25.94 -39.93 -12.24
CA ALA A 633 24.89 -40.75 -12.81
C ALA A 633 24.15 -40.05 -13.95
N VAL A 634 23.91 -38.74 -13.83
CA VAL A 634 23.21 -37.97 -14.88
C VAL A 634 24.10 -37.81 -16.12
N THR A 635 25.42 -37.75 -15.97
CA THR A 635 26.37 -37.76 -17.09
C THR A 635 26.37 -39.11 -17.81
N ARG A 636 26.35 -40.23 -17.08
CA ARG A 636 26.22 -41.57 -17.68
C ARG A 636 24.90 -41.74 -18.43
N ALA A 637 23.81 -41.28 -17.82
CA ALA A 637 22.50 -41.25 -18.46
C ALA A 637 22.48 -40.42 -19.75
N ALA A 638 23.13 -39.25 -19.74
CA ALA A 638 23.24 -38.40 -20.92
C ALA A 638 24.00 -39.07 -22.07
N ALA A 639 25.03 -39.87 -21.77
CA ALA A 639 25.83 -40.57 -22.79
C ALA A 639 25.02 -41.62 -23.58
N VAL A 640 23.96 -42.17 -23.00
CA VAL A 640 23.10 -43.20 -23.63
C VAL A 640 21.74 -42.66 -24.11
N SER A 641 21.34 -41.47 -23.67
CA SER A 641 20.06 -40.87 -24.02
C SER A 641 20.08 -40.25 -25.42
N ARG A 642 19.08 -40.59 -26.25
CA ARG A 642 18.86 -39.93 -27.55
C ARG A 642 18.09 -38.62 -27.45
N ARG A 643 17.60 -38.29 -26.24
CA ARG A 643 16.83 -37.08 -25.94
C ARG A 643 17.59 -36.20 -24.94
N PRO A 644 17.32 -34.88 -24.92
CA PRO A 644 17.86 -33.99 -23.90
C PRO A 644 17.64 -34.53 -22.49
N VAL A 645 18.68 -34.41 -21.66
CA VAL A 645 18.67 -34.80 -20.24
C VAL A 645 18.84 -33.55 -19.40
N ILE A 646 17.98 -33.39 -18.39
CA ILE A 646 18.00 -32.28 -17.44
C ILE A 646 18.37 -32.83 -16.06
N ASN A 647 19.44 -32.28 -15.48
CA ASN A 647 19.90 -32.63 -14.14
C ASN A 647 19.05 -31.93 -13.06
N ALA A 648 18.28 -32.71 -12.31
CA ALA A 648 17.50 -32.30 -11.14
C ALA A 648 18.18 -32.66 -9.81
N GLY A 649 19.50 -32.92 -9.84
CA GLY A 649 20.37 -33.21 -8.71
C GLY A 649 21.01 -34.60 -8.81
N ASP A 650 22.34 -34.69 -8.66
CA ASP A 650 23.05 -35.96 -8.56
C ASP A 650 24.01 -36.04 -7.36
N GLY A 651 23.60 -36.73 -6.28
CA GLY A 651 24.42 -36.94 -5.08
C GLY A 651 24.99 -35.66 -4.46
N VAL A 652 26.33 -35.60 -4.35
CA VAL A 652 27.10 -34.39 -3.98
C VAL A 652 27.64 -33.62 -5.19
N GLY A 653 27.22 -34.01 -6.41
CA GLY A 653 27.56 -33.37 -7.68
C GLY A 653 26.83 -32.03 -7.86
N GLU A 654 26.06 -31.89 -8.94
CA GLU A 654 25.45 -30.60 -9.30
C GLU A 654 23.92 -30.62 -9.25
N HIS A 655 23.35 -29.42 -9.17
CA HIS A 655 21.91 -29.17 -9.26
C HIS A 655 21.64 -27.90 -10.08
N PRO A 656 21.95 -27.89 -11.39
CA PRO A 656 21.91 -26.68 -12.22
C PRO A 656 20.51 -26.06 -12.29
N THR A 657 19.47 -26.89 -12.24
CA THR A 657 18.06 -26.46 -12.24
C THR A 657 17.66 -25.68 -10.99
N GLN A 658 18.27 -25.98 -9.83
CA GLN A 658 18.04 -25.20 -8.60
C GLN A 658 18.83 -23.90 -8.65
N ALA A 659 20.09 -23.93 -9.09
CA ALA A 659 20.90 -22.71 -9.25
C ALA A 659 20.25 -21.70 -10.21
N LEU A 660 19.69 -22.17 -11.32
CA LEU A 660 18.92 -21.34 -12.27
C LEU A 660 17.72 -20.66 -11.60
N LEU A 661 17.00 -21.40 -10.75
CA LEU A 661 15.85 -20.87 -10.02
C LEU A 661 16.28 -19.82 -9.00
N ASP A 662 17.38 -20.07 -8.29
CA ASP A 662 17.92 -19.17 -7.27
C ASP A 662 18.43 -17.85 -7.90
N VAL A 663 19.11 -17.91 -9.05
CA VAL A 663 19.54 -16.69 -9.77
C VAL A 663 18.34 -15.92 -10.34
N PHE A 664 17.34 -16.62 -10.89
CA PHE A 664 16.11 -15.99 -11.38
C PHE A 664 15.37 -15.27 -10.24
N ALA A 665 15.31 -15.89 -9.06
CA ALA A 665 14.74 -15.29 -7.86
C ALA A 665 15.47 -14.00 -7.49
N ILE A 666 16.81 -14.01 -7.39
CA ILE A 666 17.61 -12.83 -7.08
C ILE A 666 17.32 -11.70 -8.09
N ARG A 667 17.30 -12.01 -9.40
CA ARG A 667 17.02 -11.04 -10.46
C ARG A 667 15.62 -10.42 -10.33
N GLU A 668 14.61 -11.20 -10.02
CA GLU A 668 13.22 -10.72 -9.91
C GLU A 668 13.01 -9.85 -8.66
N GLU A 669 13.65 -10.20 -7.56
CA GLU A 669 13.51 -9.48 -6.29
C GLU A 669 14.32 -8.18 -6.25
N ILE A 670 15.57 -8.20 -6.73
CA ILE A 670 16.47 -7.05 -6.66
C ILE A 670 16.50 -6.25 -7.98
N GLY A 671 15.98 -6.82 -9.07
CA GLY A 671 16.02 -6.24 -10.42
C GLY A 671 17.32 -6.48 -11.18
N THR A 672 18.41 -6.81 -10.48
CA THR A 672 19.72 -7.15 -11.05
C THR A 672 20.39 -8.23 -10.21
N VAL A 673 21.35 -8.95 -10.79
CA VAL A 673 22.27 -9.85 -10.06
C VAL A 673 23.66 -9.20 -9.91
N ASN A 674 23.97 -8.16 -10.70
CA ASN A 674 25.27 -7.50 -10.64
C ASN A 674 25.33 -6.46 -9.51
N GLY A 675 26.51 -6.30 -8.92
CA GLY A 675 26.79 -5.37 -7.83
C GLY A 675 26.35 -5.89 -6.46
N LEU A 676 25.99 -7.17 -6.35
CA LEU A 676 25.45 -7.74 -5.11
C LEU A 676 26.51 -8.46 -4.29
N VAL A 677 26.36 -8.34 -2.97
CA VAL A 677 27.07 -9.14 -1.98
C VAL A 677 26.17 -10.28 -1.51
N ILE A 678 26.57 -11.51 -1.87
CA ILE A 678 25.80 -12.73 -1.61
C ILE A 678 26.50 -13.55 -0.53
N THR A 679 25.87 -13.67 0.63
CA THR A 679 26.38 -14.39 1.80
C THR A 679 25.77 -15.78 1.89
N MET A 680 26.58 -16.82 1.78
CA MET A 680 26.20 -18.22 1.84
C MET A 680 26.51 -18.81 3.21
N VAL A 681 25.50 -19.41 3.85
CA VAL A 681 25.57 -19.82 5.26
C VAL A 681 25.16 -21.28 5.45
N GLY A 682 25.90 -22.04 6.27
CA GLY A 682 25.51 -23.40 6.70
C GLY A 682 26.52 -24.50 6.34
N ASP A 683 26.03 -25.67 5.93
CA ASP A 683 26.84 -26.76 5.36
C ASP A 683 27.20 -26.41 3.91
N LEU A 684 28.35 -25.77 3.73
CA LEU A 684 28.86 -25.40 2.41
C LEU A 684 29.69 -26.52 1.79
N LYS A 685 30.23 -27.44 2.59
CA LYS A 685 31.07 -28.54 2.12
C LYS A 685 30.32 -29.56 1.27
N HIS A 686 29.10 -29.92 1.67
CA HIS A 686 28.34 -31.00 1.00
C HIS A 686 27.12 -30.48 0.22
N GLY A 687 26.92 -29.17 0.16
CA GLY A 687 25.75 -28.54 -0.48
C GLY A 687 25.87 -28.45 -2.00
N ARG A 688 25.41 -29.49 -2.74
CA ARG A 688 25.37 -29.45 -4.22
C ARG A 688 24.70 -28.19 -4.82
N THR A 689 23.67 -27.67 -4.15
CA THR A 689 22.95 -26.46 -4.59
C THR A 689 23.81 -25.22 -4.44
N VAL A 690 24.52 -25.08 -3.31
CA VAL A 690 25.41 -23.94 -3.08
C VAL A 690 26.64 -23.97 -3.99
N HIS A 691 27.16 -25.17 -4.30
CA HIS A 691 28.25 -25.34 -5.27
C HIS A 691 27.82 -24.91 -6.67
N SER A 692 26.64 -25.36 -7.11
CA SER A 692 26.09 -25.00 -8.42
C SER A 692 25.79 -23.50 -8.52
N LEU A 693 25.26 -22.92 -7.44
CA LEU A 693 24.96 -21.49 -7.38
C LEU A 693 26.23 -20.64 -7.41
N ALA A 694 27.24 -20.96 -6.60
CA ALA A 694 28.51 -20.25 -6.56
C ALA A 694 29.20 -20.24 -7.94
N ARG A 695 29.17 -21.37 -8.65
CA ARG A 695 29.67 -21.49 -10.03
C ARG A 695 28.85 -20.68 -11.03
N LEU A 696 27.52 -20.73 -10.95
CA LEU A 696 26.66 -20.00 -11.88
C LEU A 696 26.75 -18.47 -11.69
N LEU A 697 26.96 -18.02 -10.45
CA LEU A 697 27.13 -16.61 -10.09
C LEU A 697 28.41 -16.00 -10.67
N THR A 698 29.39 -16.80 -11.10
CA THR A 698 30.60 -16.27 -11.76
C THR A 698 30.32 -15.61 -13.12
N LEU A 699 29.13 -15.82 -13.69
CA LEU A 699 28.65 -15.13 -14.90
C LEU A 699 28.19 -13.69 -14.63
N TYR A 700 28.15 -13.27 -13.37
CA TYR A 700 27.72 -11.96 -12.89
C TYR A 700 28.82 -11.26 -12.10
N ASN A 701 28.74 -9.94 -12.01
CA ASN A 701 29.63 -9.16 -11.14
C ASN A 701 29.08 -9.20 -9.71
N VAL A 702 29.53 -10.14 -8.89
CA VAL A 702 29.10 -10.29 -7.49
C VAL A 702 30.29 -10.44 -6.55
N GLN A 703 30.04 -10.25 -5.26
CA GLN A 703 30.94 -10.64 -4.18
C GLN A 703 30.31 -11.81 -3.42
N LEU A 704 31.10 -12.84 -3.13
CA LEU A 704 30.65 -13.99 -2.34
C LEU A 704 31.21 -13.92 -0.92
N ARG A 705 30.37 -14.25 0.06
CA ARG A 705 30.79 -14.39 1.45
C ARG A 705 30.38 -15.75 1.98
N TYR A 706 31.19 -16.33 2.85
CA TYR A 706 30.95 -17.65 3.40
C TYR A 706 30.90 -17.58 4.93
N VAL A 707 29.83 -18.16 5.49
CA VAL A 707 29.68 -18.32 6.95
C VAL A 707 29.33 -19.77 7.24
N SER A 708 30.29 -20.55 7.71
CA SER A 708 30.10 -21.98 7.97
C SER A 708 30.68 -22.40 9.30
N PRO A 709 30.14 -23.43 9.96
CA PRO A 709 30.81 -24.06 11.08
C PRO A 709 32.19 -24.65 10.69
N PRO A 710 33.11 -24.84 11.66
CA PRO A 710 34.40 -25.44 11.40
C PRO A 710 34.25 -26.81 10.73
N GLY A 711 35.01 -27.04 9.66
CA GLY A 711 34.99 -28.30 8.89
C GLY A 711 33.89 -28.42 7.84
N LEU A 712 32.96 -27.45 7.75
CA LEU A 712 31.90 -27.39 6.74
C LEU A 712 32.04 -26.24 5.73
N GLY A 713 33.26 -25.70 5.61
CA GLY A 713 33.59 -24.62 4.66
C GLY A 713 33.37 -24.98 3.20
N MET A 714 33.34 -23.94 2.36
CA MET A 714 33.26 -24.10 0.90
C MET A 714 34.47 -24.90 0.41
N PRO A 715 34.32 -25.94 -0.44
CA PRO A 715 35.46 -26.70 -0.93
C PRO A 715 36.43 -25.86 -1.77
N ASP A 716 37.73 -26.12 -1.62
CA ASP A 716 38.80 -25.36 -2.31
C ASP A 716 38.61 -25.28 -3.83
N TYR A 717 38.16 -26.36 -4.46
CA TYR A 717 37.97 -26.39 -5.91
C TYR A 717 36.84 -25.44 -6.38
N ILE A 718 35.84 -25.14 -5.54
CA ILE A 718 34.81 -24.14 -5.83
C ILE A 718 35.37 -22.73 -5.64
N MET A 719 36.10 -22.49 -4.56
CA MET A 719 36.70 -21.17 -4.28
C MET A 719 37.74 -20.79 -5.34
N GLN A 720 38.54 -21.76 -5.78
CA GLN A 720 39.49 -21.59 -6.88
C GLN A 720 38.78 -21.28 -8.20
N TYR A 721 37.66 -21.96 -8.48
CA TYR A 721 36.85 -21.68 -9.66
C TYR A 721 36.31 -20.23 -9.64
N ALA A 722 35.75 -19.78 -8.52
CA ALA A 722 35.26 -18.41 -8.36
C ALA A 722 36.41 -17.38 -8.50
N THR A 723 37.57 -17.66 -7.91
CA THR A 723 38.77 -16.82 -8.04
C THR A 723 39.25 -16.71 -9.49
N ALA A 724 39.28 -17.84 -10.21
CA ALA A 724 39.68 -17.87 -11.62
C ALA A 724 38.76 -17.05 -12.53
N HIS A 725 37.53 -16.79 -12.10
CA HIS A 725 36.56 -15.95 -12.79
C HIS A 725 36.47 -14.52 -12.22
N GLY A 726 37.39 -14.13 -11.34
CA GLY A 726 37.49 -12.76 -10.81
C GLY A 726 36.49 -12.40 -9.72
N ILE A 727 35.87 -13.37 -9.06
CA ILE A 727 34.92 -13.14 -7.98
C ILE A 727 35.66 -12.88 -6.66
N HIS A 728 35.35 -11.76 -6.00
CA HIS A 728 35.85 -11.45 -4.67
C HIS A 728 35.16 -12.33 -3.62
N GLN A 729 35.95 -12.86 -2.67
CA GLN A 729 35.50 -13.84 -1.69
C GLN A 729 35.98 -13.44 -0.28
N GLU A 730 35.10 -13.57 0.72
CA GLU A 730 35.43 -13.35 2.14
C GLU A 730 34.82 -14.47 3.01
N GLU A 731 35.54 -14.86 4.06
CA GLU A 731 35.06 -15.82 5.06
C GLU A 731 34.83 -15.11 6.39
N PHE A 732 33.72 -15.44 7.06
CA PHE A 732 33.36 -14.89 8.36
C PHE A 732 33.13 -16.00 9.38
N SER A 733 33.57 -15.75 10.62
CA SER A 733 33.37 -16.66 11.75
C SER A 733 31.98 -16.54 12.38
N SER A 734 31.18 -15.53 12.02
CA SER A 734 29.83 -15.34 12.56
C SER A 734 28.91 -14.66 11.55
N LEU A 735 27.61 -14.89 11.69
CA LEU A 735 26.61 -14.32 10.80
C LEU A 735 26.48 -12.80 11.02
N GLU A 736 26.57 -12.37 12.27
CA GLU A 736 26.46 -10.97 12.70
C GLU A 736 27.50 -10.09 12.03
N ALA A 737 28.73 -10.58 11.83
CA ALA A 737 29.79 -9.85 11.15
C ALA A 737 29.54 -9.71 9.64
N ALA A 738 28.81 -10.64 9.02
CA ALA A 738 28.56 -10.63 7.57
C ALA A 738 27.29 -9.85 7.18
N LEU A 739 26.28 -9.79 8.06
CA LEU A 739 24.96 -9.23 7.78
C LEU A 739 24.92 -7.75 7.35
N PRO A 740 25.67 -6.81 7.97
CA PRO A 740 25.53 -5.37 7.70
C PRO A 740 25.69 -5.01 6.22
N ASP A 741 26.56 -5.75 5.52
CA ASP A 741 26.91 -5.50 4.14
C ASP A 741 26.31 -6.54 3.16
N THR A 742 25.43 -7.43 3.63
CA THR A 742 24.82 -8.50 2.81
C THR A 742 23.61 -7.99 2.03
N ASP A 743 23.57 -8.24 0.71
CA ASP A 743 22.38 -7.99 -0.13
C ASP A 743 21.49 -9.24 -0.25
N VAL A 744 22.11 -10.42 -0.34
CA VAL A 744 21.39 -11.71 -0.43
C VAL A 744 21.96 -12.68 0.58
N LEU A 745 21.10 -13.20 1.47
CA LEU A 745 21.46 -14.24 2.43
C LEU A 745 20.95 -15.62 1.96
N TYR A 746 21.87 -16.49 1.54
CA TYR A 746 21.58 -17.84 1.07
C TYR A 746 21.85 -18.88 2.18
N MET A 747 20.81 -19.53 2.68
CA MET A 747 20.90 -20.40 3.86
C MET A 747 20.79 -21.89 3.49
N THR A 748 21.80 -22.70 3.82
CA THR A 748 21.79 -24.15 3.69
C THR A 748 21.54 -24.85 5.03
N ARG A 749 20.98 -26.06 4.98
CA ARG A 749 20.74 -26.89 6.16
C ARG A 749 21.94 -27.79 6.46
N ILE A 750 22.27 -27.95 7.74
CA ILE A 750 23.16 -29.01 8.23
C ILE A 750 22.39 -30.33 8.28
N GLN A 751 22.84 -31.33 7.52
CA GLN A 751 22.17 -32.63 7.39
C GLN A 751 22.86 -33.69 8.25
N LYS A 752 22.13 -34.23 9.23
CA LYS A 752 22.62 -35.25 10.17
C LYS A 752 23.21 -36.48 9.47
N GLU A 753 22.59 -36.90 8.38
CA GLU A 753 22.95 -38.06 7.57
C GLU A 753 24.33 -37.94 6.86
N ARG A 754 24.98 -36.78 6.90
CA ARG A 754 26.28 -36.53 6.27
C ARG A 754 27.48 -36.65 7.23
N PHE A 755 27.22 -36.94 8.50
CA PHE A 755 28.25 -37.08 9.53
C PHE A 755 28.53 -38.57 9.79
N SER A 756 29.81 -38.90 9.97
CA SER A 756 30.30 -40.24 10.31
C SER A 756 29.83 -40.71 11.69
N THR A 757 29.70 -39.79 12.65
CA THR A 757 29.27 -40.09 14.01
C THR A 757 28.23 -39.09 14.52
N GLN A 758 27.46 -39.51 15.50
CA GLN A 758 26.49 -38.65 16.20
C GLN A 758 27.19 -37.50 16.94
N GLU A 759 28.37 -37.75 17.49
CA GLU A 759 29.18 -36.78 18.23
C GLU A 759 29.72 -35.68 17.31
N ASP A 760 30.18 -36.01 16.10
CA ASP A 760 30.62 -35.02 15.10
C ASP A 760 29.48 -34.06 14.72
N TYR A 761 28.28 -34.61 14.51
CA TYR A 761 27.07 -33.82 14.23
C TYR A 761 26.70 -32.91 15.42
N GLU A 762 26.75 -33.44 16.64
CA GLU A 762 26.41 -32.69 17.84
C GLU A 762 27.41 -31.58 18.15
N GLN A 763 28.72 -31.82 18.00
CA GLN A 763 29.75 -30.80 18.16
C GLN A 763 29.53 -29.62 17.20
N VAL A 764 29.29 -29.90 15.92
CA VAL A 764 29.02 -28.85 14.92
C VAL A 764 27.68 -28.17 15.14
N SER A 765 26.66 -28.90 15.61
CA SER A 765 25.35 -28.36 15.95
C SER A 765 25.32 -27.57 17.27
N HIS A 766 26.36 -27.61 18.11
CA HIS A 766 26.36 -26.97 19.44
C HIS A 766 27.47 -25.92 19.63
N ALA A 767 28.59 -25.97 18.89
CA ALA A 767 29.79 -25.15 19.16
C ALA A 767 29.83 -23.77 18.49
N HIS A 768 28.83 -23.39 17.69
CA HIS A 768 28.81 -22.10 16.98
C HIS A 768 27.55 -21.30 17.36
N PRO A 769 27.51 -19.96 17.20
CA PRO A 769 26.24 -19.23 17.12
C PRO A 769 25.35 -19.72 15.96
N LEU A 770 25.91 -20.52 15.03
CA LEU A 770 25.21 -21.33 14.02
C LEU A 770 24.76 -22.72 14.55
N GLY A 771 24.89 -23.00 15.85
CA GLY A 771 24.41 -24.21 16.54
C GLY A 771 22.88 -24.25 16.72
N LEU A 772 22.19 -23.73 15.71
CA LEU A 772 20.78 -23.37 15.70
C LEU A 772 19.96 -24.28 14.80
N PHE A 773 20.60 -25.28 14.19
CA PHE A 773 20.07 -25.95 13.00
C PHE A 773 19.80 -27.44 13.20
N LYS A 774 19.19 -27.79 14.35
CA LYS A 774 18.50 -29.08 14.52
C LYS A 774 17.17 -29.05 13.75
N MET A 775 17.15 -29.66 12.58
CA MET A 775 15.94 -30.22 11.97
C MET A 775 16.28 -31.53 11.26
#